data_AF-A0A0G0EV61-F1
#
_entry.id   AF-A0A0G0EV61-F1
#
_cell.length_a   1.000
_cell.length_b   1.000
_cell.length_c   1.000
_cell.angle_alpha   90.00
_cell.angle_beta   90.00
_cell.angle_gamma   90.00
#
_symmetry.space_group_name_H-M   'P 1'
#
loop_
_entity.id
_entity.type
_entity.pdbx_description
1 polymer ?
#
loop_
_entity_poly.entity_id
_entity_poly.type
_entity_poly.pdbx_seq_one_letter_code
_entity_poly.pdbx_strand_id
1 'polypeptide(L)'
;MLTFCSNLHCTSTSVDAAAKQAIVAQSDSTSQGRFWNAWQKWVTEPINIWVVSPVRTASSMSFEFFKPYFMKTWEYVVQKSRPVKQKFVEWLPWKRQPQKYSFMHDLLTNVPSQYEHPRPISTESTVSPAAPAAVALPKPNISATIGLEPFSGKRIDLHDFAEGHGYGYKTANLMQLKELVKNIHWIEIPDFVAVSSQAMQAFLAAHGINIAARWTAVCEGVDQAEVRRSRKFPTEFLAKLSVLEKEIKAKFEELADKITEEQFLQLFDPKVFPKAKELISQENIRLMVRSTGREDTDDVANAGGNESVKNVAPDIKEIMHAKGIVVASYFSAKSFGQRLIAGDPKLFDLMLTPVLIQKMIGEVVGQPITSAGVMYTEEAEGGWARIRQANPGFKETTGITVIQATYGHNEAVVNGLVPIDTFYISADYTIHSVVKHKHARIVPAHDTPVPNPAKIADKPALSADVIHKLKSIAIKLEKFYGKPMDVEFVYHPETIKISIVQARPITYKKDLLPPCFLKDIDDLPGDMIAGTTIGCAGGSVRFITNKDQMIFASTLREGVLRYLTMVGRDKVRCFVVENEPPATSHEANTARIEGLPVICVENSTVLKTWLTQPDLKLVIDFQQGMIINWVGQQKSLEELRISDLVMDGWVNYPIPLQLSIAIPRKKPVFSIEPLIKDLGTNLKPETISAAAKRPSAQLIDELKKANQPIAKVALTALLVRLAVEEKRLKNLAEKKKLAPELLLHFNILSEVEAGCAREIATTLQLQPLDARRLYAVRFLEALMLQSQSSGTIKALSFKQLYAEIGHEWK
;
A
#
# COMPACT_ATOMS: atom_id res chain seq x y z
N MET A 1 6.88 32.93 -14.67
CA MET A 1 8.01 32.74 -15.60
C MET A 1 9.11 33.79 -15.42
N LEU A 2 8.80 35.09 -15.42
CA LEU A 2 9.78 36.14 -15.02
C LEU A 2 10.31 35.95 -13.58
N THR A 3 9.47 35.49 -12.64
CA THR A 3 9.89 35.08 -11.28
C THR A 3 10.79 33.84 -11.25
N PHE A 4 10.69 32.97 -12.26
CA PHE A 4 11.51 31.76 -12.39
C PHE A 4 12.91 32.10 -12.91
N CYS A 5 13.02 33.06 -13.84
CA CYS A 5 14.30 33.54 -14.35
C CYS A 5 15.05 34.43 -13.34
N SER A 6 14.35 35.14 -12.45
CA SER A 6 14.99 35.98 -11.43
C SER A 6 15.72 35.18 -10.34
N ASN A 7 15.32 33.93 -10.09
CA ASN A 7 15.89 33.09 -9.04
C ASN A 7 17.14 32.32 -9.45
N LEU A 8 17.49 32.32 -10.75
CA LEU A 8 18.66 31.63 -11.28
C LEU A 8 19.95 32.48 -11.27
N HIS A 9 19.90 33.77 -10.92
CA HIS A 9 21.04 34.70 -11.04
C HIS A 9 21.28 35.68 -9.88
N CYS A 10 20.94 35.36 -8.63
CA CYS A 10 21.33 36.20 -7.48
C CYS A 10 22.25 35.46 -6.50
N THR A 11 23.56 35.64 -6.68
CA THR A 11 24.54 35.61 -5.58
C THR A 11 24.40 36.90 -4.77
N SER A 12 24.08 36.78 -3.49
CA SER A 12 24.14 37.88 -2.55
C SER A 12 25.59 38.10 -2.11
N THR A 13 26.22 39.20 -2.54
CA THR A 13 27.01 40.12 -1.69
C THR A 13 27.55 41.28 -2.53
N SER A 14 27.60 42.45 -1.90
CA SER A 14 27.97 43.78 -2.40
C SER A 14 29.27 43.83 -3.21
N VAL A 15 29.22 44.35 -4.45
CA VAL A 15 30.39 44.88 -5.16
C VAL A 15 29.98 46.10 -6.01
N ASP A 16 30.83 47.13 -5.95
CA ASP A 16 30.70 48.48 -6.48
C ASP A 16 30.42 48.59 -8.00
N ALA A 17 29.81 49.72 -8.39
CA ALA A 17 29.26 50.00 -9.71
C ALA A 17 30.28 50.11 -10.87
N ALA A 18 31.58 49.91 -10.64
CA ALA A 18 32.62 50.00 -11.67
C ALA A 18 32.89 48.67 -12.42
N ALA A 19 32.40 47.52 -11.94
CA ALA A 19 32.69 46.20 -12.55
C ALA A 19 31.72 45.78 -13.66
N LYS A 20 30.68 46.57 -13.98
CA LYS A 20 29.65 46.19 -14.98
C LYS A 20 30.08 46.35 -16.44
N GLN A 21 31.15 47.07 -16.75
CA GLN A 21 31.55 47.34 -18.14
C GLN A 21 32.50 46.30 -18.76
N ALA A 22 32.95 45.26 -18.03
CA ALA A 22 33.90 44.28 -18.55
C ALA A 22 33.30 42.93 -19.00
N ILE A 23 32.00 42.65 -18.79
CA ILE A 23 31.41 41.31 -19.03
C ILE A 23 30.64 41.21 -20.37
N VAL A 24 30.63 42.25 -21.20
CA VAL A 24 29.90 42.23 -22.50
C VAL A 24 30.76 41.74 -23.68
N ALA A 25 32.04 41.43 -23.49
CA ALA A 25 32.91 40.97 -24.57
C ALA A 25 33.38 39.53 -24.35
N GLN A 26 32.49 38.56 -24.59
CA GLN A 26 32.75 37.18 -25.08
C GLN A 26 31.56 36.28 -24.73
N SER A 27 30.58 36.18 -25.64
CA SER A 27 29.72 34.98 -25.67
C SER A 27 29.40 34.64 -27.12
N ASP A 28 29.69 33.39 -27.45
CA ASP A 28 29.81 32.88 -28.81
C ASP A 28 28.42 32.60 -29.43
N SER A 29 28.20 33.05 -30.66
CA SER A 29 26.91 33.09 -31.38
C SER A 29 26.24 31.71 -31.58
N THR A 30 27.01 30.64 -31.45
CA THR A 30 26.57 29.23 -31.57
C THR A 30 25.79 28.73 -30.35
N SER A 31 25.97 29.33 -29.17
CA SER A 31 25.29 28.93 -27.93
C SER A 31 23.84 29.46 -27.85
N GLN A 32 23.60 30.67 -28.34
CA GLN A 32 22.25 31.26 -28.40
C GLN A 32 21.35 30.53 -29.42
N GLY A 33 21.91 30.06 -30.54
CA GLY A 33 21.17 29.29 -31.54
C GLY A 33 20.67 27.93 -31.03
N ARG A 34 21.43 27.26 -30.14
CA ARG A 34 21.01 25.98 -29.52
C ARG A 34 19.93 26.18 -28.47
N PHE A 35 19.99 27.26 -27.70
CA PHE A 35 18.94 27.62 -26.75
C PHE A 35 17.64 27.96 -27.47
N TRP A 36 17.69 28.73 -28.56
CA TRP A 36 16.48 29.10 -29.29
C TRP A 36 15.79 27.91 -29.98
N ASN A 37 16.58 27.00 -30.56
CA ASN A 37 16.06 25.77 -31.16
C ASN A 37 15.46 24.81 -30.11
N ALA A 38 16.05 24.73 -28.91
CA ALA A 38 15.51 23.91 -27.82
C ALA A 38 14.19 24.48 -27.30
N TRP A 39 14.09 25.82 -27.18
CA TRP A 39 12.87 26.49 -26.73
C TRP A 39 11.73 26.40 -27.76
N GLN A 40 12.01 26.51 -29.07
CA GLN A 40 10.99 26.29 -30.11
C GLN A 40 10.42 24.85 -30.08
N LYS A 41 11.26 23.84 -29.86
CA LYS A 41 10.77 22.46 -29.69
C LYS A 41 9.96 22.25 -28.40
N TRP A 42 10.36 22.90 -27.31
CA TRP A 42 9.71 22.70 -26.01
C TRP A 42 8.42 23.49 -25.80
N VAL A 43 8.30 24.67 -26.41
CA VAL A 43 7.20 25.60 -26.11
C VAL A 43 6.21 25.69 -27.26
N THR A 44 6.65 25.80 -28.51
CA THR A 44 5.73 26.01 -29.66
C THR A 44 5.10 24.73 -30.21
N GLU A 45 5.79 23.60 -30.17
CA GLU A 45 5.26 22.31 -30.66
C GLU A 45 4.07 21.79 -29.82
N PRO A 46 4.10 21.87 -28.47
CA PRO A 46 2.95 21.49 -27.64
C PRO A 46 1.76 22.45 -27.76
N ILE A 47 2.00 23.73 -28.03
CA ILE A 47 0.93 24.73 -28.19
C ILE A 47 0.17 24.52 -29.51
N ASN A 48 0.83 24.08 -30.59
CA ASN A 48 0.15 23.72 -31.84
C ASN A 48 -0.79 22.51 -31.69
N ILE A 49 -0.52 21.61 -30.74
CA ILE A 49 -1.37 20.44 -30.46
C ILE A 49 -2.63 20.84 -29.68
N TRP A 50 -2.60 21.94 -28.91
CA TRP A 50 -3.73 22.39 -28.10
C TRP A 50 -4.82 23.15 -28.88
N VAL A 51 -4.56 23.60 -30.11
CA VAL A 51 -5.51 24.43 -30.89
C VAL A 51 -6.43 23.61 -31.81
N VAL A 52 -6.33 22.27 -31.83
CA VAL A 52 -7.18 21.42 -32.69
C VAL A 52 -8.01 20.41 -31.89
N SER A 53 -8.86 20.88 -30.97
CA SER A 53 -10.16 20.25 -30.63
C SER A 53 -10.92 21.06 -29.55
N PRO A 54 -11.88 21.91 -29.90
CA PRO A 54 -12.63 22.70 -28.91
C PRO A 54 -13.97 22.06 -28.59
N VAL A 55 -14.03 20.97 -27.80
CA VAL A 55 -15.27 20.58 -27.10
C VAL A 55 -14.94 19.97 -25.73
N ARG A 56 -15.47 20.62 -24.69
CA ARG A 56 -15.44 20.27 -23.24
C ARG A 56 -14.18 20.68 -22.47
N THR A 57 -14.10 21.96 -22.12
CA THR A 57 -14.24 22.45 -20.73
C THR A 57 -14.10 23.97 -20.75
N ALA A 58 -15.21 24.68 -20.68
CA ALA A 58 -15.23 26.13 -20.54
C ALA A 58 -16.15 26.50 -19.37
N SER A 59 -15.54 26.82 -18.24
CA SER A 59 -16.08 27.79 -17.30
C SER A 59 -14.89 28.59 -16.76
N SER A 60 -14.88 29.87 -17.14
CA SER A 60 -14.04 30.98 -16.68
C SER A 60 -12.54 30.97 -16.99
N MET A 61 -12.15 31.35 -18.22
CA MET A 61 -10.97 32.20 -18.47
C MET A 61 -11.30 33.13 -19.66
N SER A 62 -11.35 34.44 -19.42
CA SER A 62 -11.69 35.41 -20.48
C SER A 62 -10.48 35.66 -21.39
N PHE A 63 -10.71 35.54 -22.69
CA PHE A 63 -9.75 35.73 -23.79
C PHE A 63 -9.08 37.13 -23.84
N GLU A 64 -9.62 38.12 -23.11
CA GLU A 64 -9.06 39.47 -22.99
C GLU A 64 -7.66 39.50 -22.34
N PHE A 65 -7.27 38.49 -21.55
CA PHE A 65 -5.96 38.46 -20.89
C PHE A 65 -4.77 38.35 -21.87
N PHE A 66 -4.97 37.78 -23.06
CA PHE A 66 -3.88 37.47 -24.00
C PHE A 66 -3.77 38.44 -25.17
N LYS A 67 -4.70 39.39 -25.30
CA LYS A 67 -4.81 40.32 -26.44
C LYS A 67 -3.54 41.17 -26.71
N PRO A 68 -2.77 41.62 -25.70
CA PRO A 68 -1.54 42.40 -25.95
C PRO A 68 -0.38 41.57 -26.51
N TYR A 69 -0.41 40.24 -26.33
CA TYR A 69 0.76 39.39 -26.58
C TYR A 69 0.76 38.71 -27.96
N PHE A 70 -0.38 38.70 -28.67
CA PHE A 70 -0.51 38.00 -29.95
C PHE A 70 -0.68 38.90 -31.19
N MET A 71 -0.75 40.22 -31.01
CA MET A 71 -0.97 41.16 -32.13
C MET A 71 0.32 41.91 -32.49
N LYS A 72 1.27 41.20 -33.09
CA LYS A 72 2.21 41.77 -34.07
C LYS A 72 2.76 40.64 -34.93
N THR A 73 2.42 40.68 -36.22
CA THR A 73 2.99 39.89 -37.35
C THR A 73 2.34 38.56 -37.76
N TRP A 74 1.01 38.48 -37.91
CA TRP A 74 0.42 37.51 -38.87
C TRP A 74 -0.76 38.15 -39.61
N GLU A 75 -0.59 38.48 -40.89
CA GLU A 75 -1.69 38.81 -41.81
C GLU A 75 -2.38 37.51 -42.24
N TYR A 76 -3.68 37.39 -41.93
CA TYR A 76 -4.47 36.22 -42.26
C TYR A 76 -5.22 36.44 -43.58
N VAL A 77 -4.88 35.68 -44.62
CA VAL A 77 -5.64 35.63 -45.88
C VAL A 77 -6.74 34.57 -45.74
N VAL A 78 -8.01 35.01 -45.68
CA VAL A 78 -9.18 34.13 -45.62
C VAL A 78 -9.48 33.57 -47.02
N GLN A 79 -9.26 32.27 -47.25
CA GLN A 79 -9.93 31.55 -48.35
C GLN A 79 -11.21 30.90 -47.85
N LYS A 80 -12.34 31.32 -48.43
CA LYS A 80 -13.69 30.80 -48.16
C LYS A 80 -13.83 29.35 -48.63
N SER A 81 -14.24 28.44 -47.73
CA SER A 81 -14.81 27.14 -48.08
C SER A 81 -16.29 27.05 -47.64
N ARG A 82 -17.10 26.41 -48.49
CA ARG A 82 -18.57 26.39 -48.52
C ARG A 82 -19.20 25.51 -47.43
N PRO A 83 -20.48 25.73 -47.03
CA PRO A 83 -21.16 24.93 -46.02
C PRO A 83 -21.73 23.63 -46.63
N VAL A 84 -21.47 22.49 -45.97
CA VAL A 84 -22.14 21.21 -46.28
C VAL A 84 -23.32 21.03 -45.32
N LYS A 85 -24.51 20.84 -45.90
CA LYS A 85 -25.80 20.62 -45.21
C LYS A 85 -25.83 19.28 -44.47
N GLN A 86 -26.37 19.28 -43.24
CA GLN A 86 -26.81 18.09 -42.52
C GLN A 86 -27.98 17.41 -43.25
N LYS A 87 -27.94 16.08 -43.38
CA LYS A 87 -29.11 15.24 -43.66
C LYS A 87 -29.34 14.28 -42.49
N PHE A 88 -30.46 14.49 -41.82
CA PHE A 88 -31.11 13.54 -40.91
C PHE A 88 -31.63 12.34 -41.70
N VAL A 89 -31.52 11.14 -41.13
CA VAL A 89 -32.36 9.98 -41.49
C VAL A 89 -32.91 9.39 -40.20
N GLU A 90 -34.23 9.19 -40.21
CA GLU A 90 -35.14 8.90 -39.11
C GLU A 90 -35.02 7.47 -38.57
N TRP A 91 -35.22 7.31 -37.26
CA TRP A 91 -35.45 6.04 -36.57
C TRP A 91 -36.97 5.82 -36.40
N LEU A 92 -37.46 4.63 -36.78
CA LEU A 92 -38.80 4.14 -36.42
C LEU A 92 -38.77 3.33 -35.09
N PRO A 93 -39.89 3.25 -34.35
CA PRO A 93 -39.88 3.06 -32.89
C PRO A 93 -40.22 1.63 -32.44
N TRP A 94 -39.57 1.18 -31.35
CA TRP A 94 -39.98 0.00 -30.60
C TRP A 94 -41.02 0.35 -29.51
N LYS A 95 -42.21 -0.27 -29.59
CA LYS A 95 -43.23 -0.27 -28.54
C LYS A 95 -43.01 -1.43 -27.57
N ARG A 96 -43.16 -1.14 -26.27
CA ARG A 96 -43.21 -2.09 -25.13
C ARG A 96 -44.42 -3.03 -25.23
N GLN A 97 -44.30 -4.23 -24.65
CA GLN A 97 -45.19 -4.76 -23.60
C GLN A 97 -44.59 -6.03 -22.93
N PRO A 98 -45.01 -6.38 -21.70
CA PRO A 98 -44.24 -7.19 -20.74
C PRO A 98 -44.81 -8.60 -20.51
N GLN A 99 -44.00 -9.56 -20.05
CA GLN A 99 -44.52 -10.77 -19.40
C GLN A 99 -43.68 -11.19 -18.18
N LYS A 100 -44.39 -11.38 -17.07
CA LYS A 100 -43.98 -12.07 -15.83
C LYS A 100 -43.93 -13.58 -16.09
N TYR A 101 -43.00 -14.32 -15.49
CA TYR A 101 -43.23 -15.73 -15.17
C TYR A 101 -42.55 -16.15 -13.86
N SER A 102 -43.31 -16.91 -13.08
CA SER A 102 -42.98 -17.57 -11.82
C SER A 102 -42.54 -19.02 -12.04
N PHE A 103 -41.57 -19.43 -11.23
CA PHE A 103 -41.30 -20.74 -10.61
C PHE A 103 -41.92 -22.08 -11.13
N MET A 104 -40.99 -23.06 -11.26
CA MET A 104 -41.03 -24.52 -10.95
C MET A 104 -41.13 -25.61 -12.04
N HIS A 105 -40.20 -26.55 -11.85
CA HIS A 105 -40.21 -28.02 -12.00
C HIS A 105 -39.89 -28.71 -13.35
N ASP A 106 -38.73 -29.38 -13.32
CA ASP A 106 -38.39 -30.74 -13.77
C ASP A 106 -39.06 -31.34 -15.03
N LEU A 107 -38.26 -31.76 -16.01
CA LEU A 107 -37.94 -33.19 -16.21
C LEU A 107 -36.89 -33.41 -17.32
N LEU A 108 -35.89 -34.19 -16.96
CA LEU A 108 -35.09 -35.20 -17.67
C LEU A 108 -35.29 -35.49 -19.18
N THR A 109 -34.14 -35.85 -19.79
CA THR A 109 -33.88 -36.81 -20.90
C THR A 109 -34.07 -36.37 -22.36
N ASN A 110 -32.96 -36.18 -23.09
CA ASN A 110 -32.43 -37.13 -24.08
C ASN A 110 -31.43 -36.47 -25.06
N VAL A 111 -30.30 -37.13 -25.27
CA VAL A 111 -29.33 -36.91 -26.36
C VAL A 111 -29.80 -37.78 -27.55
N PRO A 112 -29.67 -37.33 -28.82
CA PRO A 112 -28.57 -37.88 -29.63
C PRO A 112 -27.90 -36.91 -30.63
N SER A 113 -26.61 -37.21 -30.83
CA SER A 113 -25.68 -36.93 -31.93
C SER A 113 -26.22 -36.44 -33.28
N GLN A 114 -25.44 -35.62 -33.98
CA GLN A 114 -24.82 -36.01 -35.27
C GLN A 114 -23.71 -35.03 -35.71
N TYR A 115 -22.65 -35.63 -36.24
CA TYR A 115 -21.51 -35.03 -36.94
C TYR A 115 -21.94 -34.31 -38.22
N GLU A 116 -21.26 -33.22 -38.59
CA GLU A 116 -20.81 -32.96 -39.97
C GLU A 116 -19.82 -31.76 -40.05
N HIS A 117 -18.59 -32.05 -40.48
CA HIS A 117 -17.66 -31.18 -41.22
C HIS A 117 -17.44 -31.87 -42.59
N PRO A 118 -16.76 -31.30 -43.63
CA PRO A 118 -16.12 -29.98 -43.81
C PRO A 118 -16.41 -29.34 -45.20
N ARG A 119 -15.82 -28.16 -45.53
CA ARG A 119 -14.98 -27.88 -46.75
C ARG A 119 -14.74 -26.36 -47.03
N PRO A 120 -13.70 -26.00 -47.83
CA PRO A 120 -12.74 -24.91 -47.55
C PRO A 120 -12.60 -23.88 -48.72
N ILE A 121 -11.41 -23.22 -48.82
CA ILE A 121 -10.80 -22.40 -49.92
C ILE A 121 -10.80 -20.88 -49.59
N SER A 122 -9.77 -20.01 -49.73
CA SER A 122 -8.42 -19.91 -50.37
C SER A 122 -7.70 -18.68 -49.76
N THR A 123 -6.45 -18.71 -49.28
CA THR A 123 -5.12 -18.35 -49.88
C THR A 123 -4.89 -16.96 -50.51
N GLU A 124 -3.86 -16.28 -49.96
CA GLU A 124 -2.94 -15.23 -50.49
C GLU A 124 -3.46 -13.76 -50.55
N SER A 125 -2.69 -12.69 -50.23
CA SER A 125 -1.24 -12.45 -50.29
C SER A 125 -0.73 -11.37 -49.31
N THR A 126 0.58 -11.41 -49.09
CA THR A 126 1.51 -10.65 -48.23
C THR A 126 1.74 -9.15 -48.54
N VAL A 127 1.88 -8.30 -47.51
CA VAL A 127 2.87 -7.18 -47.40
C VAL A 127 3.20 -6.92 -45.91
N SER A 128 4.47 -6.70 -45.56
CA SER A 128 5.01 -6.31 -44.23
C SER A 128 6.27 -5.44 -44.45
N PRO A 129 6.84 -4.67 -43.50
CA PRO A 129 6.34 -4.22 -42.18
C PRO A 129 6.47 -2.69 -41.95
N ALA A 130 5.66 -2.14 -41.04
CA ALA A 130 6.02 -0.94 -40.27
C ALA A 130 5.68 -1.20 -38.80
N ALA A 131 6.62 -0.89 -37.91
CA ALA A 131 6.65 -1.28 -36.50
C ALA A 131 5.37 -0.93 -35.72
N PRO A 132 4.76 -1.85 -34.96
CA PRO A 132 3.65 -1.50 -34.09
C PRO A 132 4.13 -1.11 -32.69
N ALA A 133 3.54 -0.02 -32.21
CA ALA A 133 3.58 0.43 -30.83
C ALA A 133 3.18 -0.68 -29.83
N ALA A 134 3.69 -0.55 -28.61
CA ALA A 134 3.49 -1.45 -27.48
C ALA A 134 2.05 -1.99 -27.38
N VAL A 135 1.90 -3.30 -27.56
CA VAL A 135 0.64 -4.03 -27.41
C VAL A 135 0.31 -4.09 -25.91
N ALA A 136 -0.75 -3.40 -25.51
CA ALA A 136 -1.36 -3.59 -24.20
C ALA A 136 -1.82 -5.05 -24.05
N LEU A 137 -1.40 -5.70 -22.97
CA LEU A 137 -1.84 -7.06 -22.62
C LEU A 137 -3.38 -7.13 -22.56
N PRO A 138 -4.01 -8.20 -23.08
CA PRO A 138 -5.46 -8.35 -23.01
C PRO A 138 -5.89 -8.48 -21.55
N LYS A 139 -6.79 -7.59 -21.11
CA LYS A 139 -7.43 -7.70 -19.79
C LYS A 139 -8.27 -8.99 -19.77
N PRO A 140 -8.04 -9.94 -18.85
CA PRO A 140 -8.93 -11.07 -18.70
C PRO A 140 -10.33 -10.56 -18.32
N ASN A 141 -11.34 -11.02 -19.07
CA ASN A 141 -12.72 -10.60 -18.88
C ASN A 141 -13.33 -11.34 -17.67
N ILE A 142 -12.97 -10.91 -16.46
CA ILE A 142 -13.39 -11.51 -15.17
C ILE A 142 -14.75 -10.94 -14.69
N SER A 143 -15.41 -10.12 -15.51
CA SER A 143 -16.69 -9.47 -15.18
C SER A 143 -17.87 -10.45 -14.99
N ALA A 144 -17.75 -11.72 -15.37
CA ALA A 144 -18.88 -12.65 -15.39
C ALA A 144 -19.12 -13.42 -14.08
N THR A 145 -18.19 -13.41 -13.11
CA THR A 145 -18.30 -14.24 -11.90
C THR A 145 -18.54 -13.47 -10.60
N ILE A 146 -18.44 -12.13 -10.64
CA ILE A 146 -18.68 -11.26 -9.49
C ILE A 146 -19.42 -10.02 -10.01
N GLY A 147 -20.75 -9.96 -9.81
CA GLY A 147 -21.61 -8.90 -10.34
C GLY A 147 -21.23 -7.50 -9.85
N LEU A 148 -20.33 -6.82 -10.56
CA LEU A 148 -19.79 -5.51 -10.20
C LEU A 148 -20.06 -4.51 -11.33
N GLU A 149 -21.10 -3.69 -11.18
CA GLU A 149 -21.39 -2.58 -12.09
C GLU A 149 -20.57 -1.31 -11.78
N PRO A 150 -20.27 -0.46 -12.79
CA PRO A 150 -19.55 0.80 -12.61
C PRO A 150 -20.35 1.80 -11.75
N PHE A 151 -19.66 2.42 -10.79
CA PHE A 151 -20.22 3.34 -9.79
C PHE A 151 -20.64 4.69 -10.39
N SER A 152 -21.87 5.14 -10.14
CA SER A 152 -22.46 6.40 -10.62
C SER A 152 -22.85 7.40 -9.50
N GLY A 153 -22.42 7.18 -8.25
CA GLY A 153 -22.82 8.00 -7.10
C GLY A 153 -22.13 9.36 -7.06
N LYS A 154 -22.88 10.43 -6.72
CA LYS A 154 -22.32 11.76 -6.43
C LYS A 154 -21.34 11.63 -5.24
N ARG A 155 -20.08 12.01 -5.46
CA ARG A 155 -19.05 12.03 -4.42
C ARG A 155 -19.42 13.08 -3.37
N ILE A 156 -19.50 12.67 -2.09
CA ILE A 156 -19.55 13.62 -0.98
C ILE A 156 -18.24 14.41 -0.99
N ASP A 157 -18.27 15.72 -0.81
CA ASP A 157 -17.05 16.46 -0.53
C ASP A 157 -16.57 16.09 0.87
N LEU A 158 -15.47 15.31 0.96
CA LEU A 158 -14.93 14.84 2.24
C LEU A 158 -14.61 16.01 3.17
N HIS A 159 -14.03 17.08 2.63
CA HIS A 159 -13.56 18.20 3.43
C HIS A 159 -14.73 19.00 3.99
N ASP A 160 -15.73 19.28 3.15
CA ASP A 160 -16.94 20.00 3.57
C ASP A 160 -17.74 19.22 4.62
N PHE A 161 -17.87 17.89 4.48
CA PHE A 161 -18.56 17.09 5.51
C PHE A 161 -17.74 16.97 6.79
N ALA A 162 -16.41 16.79 6.67
CA ALA A 162 -15.52 16.61 7.81
C ALA A 162 -15.34 17.90 8.62
N GLU A 163 -14.93 18.99 7.98
CA GLU A 163 -14.60 20.25 8.64
C GLU A 163 -15.75 21.26 8.58
N GLY A 164 -16.42 21.41 7.42
CA GLY A 164 -17.53 22.35 7.25
C GLY A 164 -18.73 22.02 8.15
N HIS A 165 -19.20 20.77 8.08
CA HIS A 165 -20.26 20.24 8.94
C HIS A 165 -19.74 19.69 10.29
N GLY A 166 -18.41 19.62 10.44
CA GLY A 166 -17.75 19.30 11.70
C GLY A 166 -17.89 17.86 12.19
N TYR A 167 -18.18 16.87 11.32
CA TYR A 167 -18.23 15.45 11.69
C TYR A 167 -16.86 14.74 11.61
N GLY A 168 -15.89 15.42 11.03
CA GLY A 168 -14.51 15.01 10.80
C GLY A 168 -14.32 13.75 9.92
N TYR A 169 -13.07 13.33 9.76
CA TYR A 169 -12.67 12.56 8.56
C TYR A 169 -13.03 11.07 8.60
N LYS A 170 -13.04 10.40 9.77
CA LYS A 170 -13.47 8.99 9.85
C LYS A 170 -14.94 8.85 9.51
N THR A 171 -15.79 9.71 10.10
CA THR A 171 -17.22 9.74 9.78
C THR A 171 -17.47 10.03 8.31
N ALA A 172 -16.79 11.05 7.75
CA ALA A 172 -16.91 11.40 6.34
C ALA A 172 -16.52 10.23 5.42
N ASN A 173 -15.43 9.55 5.73
CA ASN A 173 -14.97 8.37 4.98
C ASN A 173 -15.96 7.21 5.07
N LEU A 174 -16.50 6.90 6.25
CA LEU A 174 -17.50 5.84 6.43
C LEU A 174 -18.79 6.12 5.65
N MET A 175 -19.23 7.38 5.56
CA MET A 175 -20.37 7.76 4.72
C MET A 175 -20.12 7.46 3.23
N GLN A 176 -18.92 7.77 2.72
CA GLN A 176 -18.57 7.45 1.33
C GLN A 176 -18.47 5.95 1.08
N LEU A 177 -17.87 5.22 2.02
CA LEU A 177 -17.77 3.77 1.92
C LEU A 177 -19.15 3.12 1.89
N LYS A 178 -20.10 3.60 2.72
CA LYS A 178 -21.47 3.07 2.76
C LYS A 178 -22.15 3.20 1.39
N GLU A 179 -21.99 4.36 0.74
CA GLU A 179 -22.50 4.59 -0.62
C GLU A 179 -21.76 3.72 -1.66
N LEU A 180 -20.43 3.56 -1.54
CA LEU A 180 -19.61 2.75 -2.44
C LEU A 180 -20.01 1.27 -2.48
N VAL A 181 -20.40 0.74 -1.31
CA VAL A 181 -20.64 -0.70 -1.13
C VAL A 181 -22.12 -1.08 -1.04
N LYS A 182 -23.06 -0.12 -1.08
CA LYS A 182 -24.49 -0.36 -0.86
C LYS A 182 -25.13 -1.47 -1.71
N ASN A 183 -24.60 -1.75 -2.89
CA ASN A 183 -25.11 -2.76 -3.82
C ASN A 183 -24.34 -4.10 -3.75
N ILE A 184 -23.47 -4.29 -2.77
CA ILE A 184 -22.65 -5.48 -2.60
C ILE A 184 -23.11 -6.21 -1.32
N HIS A 185 -23.73 -7.38 -1.47
CA HIS A 185 -24.40 -8.08 -0.36
C HIS A 185 -23.46 -8.74 0.66
N TRP A 186 -22.22 -9.08 0.26
CA TRP A 186 -21.24 -9.78 1.10
C TRP A 186 -20.31 -8.82 1.86
N ILE A 187 -20.49 -7.51 1.71
CA ILE A 187 -19.70 -6.49 2.39
C ILE A 187 -20.64 -5.50 3.07
N GLU A 188 -20.21 -4.92 4.18
CA GLU A 188 -20.97 -3.89 4.87
C GLU A 188 -20.06 -2.87 5.53
N ILE A 189 -20.63 -1.70 5.80
CA ILE A 189 -20.06 -0.75 6.76
C ILE A 189 -20.89 -0.89 8.02
N PRO A 190 -20.29 -1.21 9.19
CA PRO A 190 -21.04 -1.33 10.44
C PRO A 190 -21.83 -0.06 10.70
N ASP A 191 -23.05 -0.20 11.21
CA ASP A 191 -23.89 0.96 11.50
C ASP A 191 -23.18 1.94 12.45
N PHE A 192 -23.34 3.22 12.17
CA PHE A 192 -22.68 4.27 12.94
C PHE A 192 -23.53 5.53 12.98
N VAL A 193 -23.28 6.33 14.01
CA VAL A 193 -23.78 7.70 14.17
C VAL A 193 -22.67 8.60 14.66
N ALA A 194 -22.78 9.90 14.42
CA ALA A 194 -21.78 10.85 14.90
C ALA A 194 -22.41 12.12 15.48
N VAL A 195 -21.70 12.70 16.44
CA VAL A 195 -21.96 14.03 16.98
C VAL A 195 -20.96 14.99 16.35
N SER A 196 -21.44 16.08 15.75
CA SER A 196 -20.57 17.10 15.16
C SER A 196 -19.82 17.87 16.25
N SER A 197 -18.70 18.49 15.88
CA SER A 197 -17.94 19.36 16.78
C SER A 197 -18.79 20.51 17.30
N GLN A 198 -19.68 21.08 16.48
CA GLN A 198 -20.56 22.17 16.85
C GLN A 198 -21.58 21.73 17.91
N ALA A 199 -22.23 20.57 17.69
CA ALA A 199 -23.15 19.99 18.65
C ALA A 199 -22.44 19.65 19.97
N MET A 200 -21.22 19.09 19.90
CA MET A 200 -20.43 18.76 21.08
C MET A 200 -20.02 20.00 21.88
N GLN A 201 -19.54 21.04 21.21
CA GLN A 201 -19.16 22.30 21.86
C GLN A 201 -20.37 23.01 22.46
N ALA A 202 -21.53 23.02 21.77
CA ALA A 202 -22.77 23.57 22.30
C ALA A 202 -23.25 22.80 23.53
N PHE A 203 -23.18 21.46 23.50
CA PHE A 203 -23.51 20.62 24.64
C PHE A 203 -22.62 20.92 25.85
N LEU A 204 -21.30 21.00 25.66
CA LEU A 204 -20.38 21.34 26.76
C LEU A 204 -20.60 22.76 27.30
N ALA A 205 -20.85 23.73 26.41
CA ALA A 205 -21.12 25.11 26.82
C ALA A 205 -22.40 25.22 27.66
N ALA A 206 -23.46 24.50 27.29
CA ALA A 206 -24.71 24.43 28.06
C ALA A 206 -24.51 23.83 29.47
N HIS A 207 -23.43 23.07 29.68
CA HIS A 207 -23.06 22.45 30.95
C HIS A 207 -21.82 23.09 31.61
N GLY A 208 -21.48 24.33 31.22
CA GLY A 208 -20.49 25.17 31.89
C GLY A 208 -19.07 25.11 31.33
N ILE A 209 -18.82 24.40 30.23
CA ILE A 209 -17.50 24.30 29.60
C ILE A 209 -17.54 24.93 28.20
N ASN A 210 -17.16 26.20 28.09
CA ASN A 210 -16.97 26.85 26.80
C ASN A 210 -15.59 26.51 26.21
N ILE A 211 -15.55 25.55 25.30
CA ILE A 211 -14.31 25.07 24.67
C ILE A 211 -13.52 26.19 23.99
N ALA A 212 -14.18 27.13 23.30
CA ALA A 212 -13.48 28.23 22.63
C ALA A 212 -12.78 29.15 23.63
N ALA A 213 -13.47 29.55 24.70
CA ALA A 213 -12.89 30.39 25.75
C ALA A 213 -11.76 29.67 26.49
N ARG A 214 -11.95 28.40 26.85
CA ARG A 214 -10.91 27.57 27.49
C ARG A 214 -9.70 27.41 26.58
N TRP A 215 -9.91 27.18 25.29
CA TRP A 215 -8.83 27.06 24.30
C TRP A 215 -8.02 28.34 24.19
N THR A 216 -8.67 29.50 24.11
CA THR A 216 -7.98 30.81 24.12
C THR A 216 -7.09 30.96 25.35
N ALA A 217 -7.57 30.59 26.54
CA ALA A 217 -6.79 30.65 27.78
C ALA A 217 -5.62 29.65 27.81
N VAL A 218 -5.79 28.46 27.22
CA VAL A 218 -4.71 27.47 27.09
C VAL A 218 -3.59 27.99 26.18
N CYS A 219 -3.94 28.66 25.08
CA CYS A 219 -2.97 29.22 24.12
C CYS A 219 -2.36 30.57 24.55
N GLU A 220 -2.89 31.21 25.58
CA GLU A 220 -2.40 32.49 26.08
C GLU A 220 -0.93 32.40 26.53
N GLY A 221 -0.09 33.30 26.02
CA GLY A 221 1.34 33.35 26.34
C GLY A 221 2.22 32.32 25.61
N VAL A 222 1.65 31.50 24.72
CA VAL A 222 2.43 30.50 23.97
C VAL A 222 3.07 31.11 22.74
N ASP A 223 4.41 31.15 22.71
CA ASP A 223 5.16 31.42 21.47
C ASP A 223 5.07 30.22 20.52
N GLN A 224 4.16 30.32 19.56
CA GLN A 224 3.91 29.25 18.59
C GLN A 224 5.08 29.02 17.62
N ALA A 225 5.89 30.03 17.35
CA ALA A 225 7.06 29.90 16.50
C ALA A 225 8.15 29.11 17.24
N GLU A 226 8.34 29.39 18.53
CA GLU A 226 9.26 28.65 19.37
C GLU A 226 8.83 27.19 19.58
N VAL A 227 7.53 26.92 19.77
CA VAL A 227 7.03 25.53 19.85
C VAL A 227 7.37 24.75 18.58
N ARG A 228 7.16 25.36 17.41
CA ARG A 228 7.46 24.72 16.11
C ARG A 228 8.96 24.52 15.90
N ARG A 229 9.78 25.49 16.33
CA ARG A 229 11.25 25.46 16.21
C ARG A 229 11.89 24.44 17.16
N SER A 230 11.53 24.48 18.43
CA SER A 230 12.07 23.62 19.48
C SER A 230 11.44 22.22 19.52
N ARG A 231 10.27 22.05 18.88
CA ARG A 231 9.42 20.85 18.94
C ARG A 231 9.05 20.46 20.37
N LYS A 232 8.94 21.45 21.26
CA LYS A 232 8.56 21.26 22.66
C LYS A 232 7.47 22.25 23.02
N PHE A 233 6.49 21.77 23.79
CA PHE A 233 5.49 22.62 24.39
C PHE A 233 6.01 23.19 25.72
N PRO A 234 5.69 24.44 26.07
CA PRO A 234 5.92 24.97 27.39
C PRO A 234 5.20 24.14 28.47
N THR A 235 5.83 23.97 29.62
CA THR A 235 5.22 23.25 30.76
C THR A 235 3.88 23.86 31.17
N GLU A 236 3.76 25.18 31.12
CA GLU A 236 2.52 25.90 31.43
C GLU A 236 1.38 25.55 30.45
N PHE A 237 1.68 25.46 29.14
CA PHE A 237 0.71 25.04 28.14
C PHE A 237 0.19 23.63 28.45
N LEU A 238 1.09 22.68 28.71
CA LEU A 238 0.72 21.30 29.04
C LEU A 238 -0.07 21.22 30.35
N ALA A 239 0.25 22.05 31.34
CA ALA A 239 -0.49 22.12 32.60
C ALA A 239 -1.92 22.64 32.38
N LYS A 240 -2.09 23.77 31.68
CA LYS A 240 -3.41 24.34 31.32
C LYS A 240 -4.24 23.34 30.50
N LEU A 241 -3.59 22.67 29.55
CA LEU A 241 -4.20 21.65 28.70
C LEU A 241 -4.70 20.45 29.54
N SER A 242 -3.88 19.96 30.47
CA SER A 242 -4.27 18.86 31.38
C SER A 242 -5.43 19.23 32.31
N VAL A 243 -5.54 20.50 32.73
CA VAL A 243 -6.70 20.97 33.50
C VAL A 243 -7.98 20.87 32.67
N LEU A 244 -7.95 21.33 31.41
CA LEU A 244 -9.10 21.24 30.51
C LEU A 244 -9.49 19.79 30.22
N GLU A 245 -8.51 18.92 29.96
CA GLU A 245 -8.73 17.48 29.76
C GLU A 245 -9.49 16.86 30.94
N LYS A 246 -9.06 17.14 32.18
CA LYS A 246 -9.71 16.64 33.41
C LYS A 246 -11.10 17.24 33.62
N GLU A 247 -11.26 18.53 33.35
CA GLU A 247 -12.55 19.24 33.47
C GLU A 247 -13.61 18.60 32.56
N ILE A 248 -13.26 18.35 31.29
CA ILE A 248 -14.14 17.69 30.32
C ILE A 248 -14.50 16.29 30.82
N LYS A 249 -13.51 15.48 31.22
CA LYS A 249 -13.75 14.11 31.67
C LYS A 249 -14.70 14.06 32.87
N ALA A 250 -14.43 14.88 33.89
CA ALA A 250 -15.27 14.97 35.08
C ALA A 250 -16.71 15.42 34.76
N LYS A 251 -16.87 16.34 33.79
CA LYS A 251 -18.20 16.79 33.38
C LYS A 251 -19.00 15.67 32.71
N PHE A 252 -18.38 14.85 31.86
CA PHE A 252 -19.05 13.70 31.26
C PHE A 252 -19.42 12.64 32.30
N GLU A 253 -18.55 12.39 33.28
CA GLU A 253 -18.86 11.49 34.41
C GLU A 253 -20.05 12.00 35.21
N GLU A 254 -20.12 13.31 35.51
CA GLU A 254 -21.24 13.92 36.21
C GLU A 254 -22.56 13.81 35.42
N LEU A 255 -22.52 14.00 34.10
CA LEU A 255 -23.71 14.01 33.25
C LEU A 255 -24.20 12.61 32.89
N ALA A 256 -23.35 11.59 32.97
CA ALA A 256 -23.69 10.22 32.60
C ALA A 256 -24.90 9.67 33.40
N ASP A 257 -25.06 10.09 34.66
CA ASP A 257 -26.19 9.72 35.52
C ASP A 257 -27.39 10.68 35.45
N LYS A 258 -27.24 11.86 34.83
CA LYS A 258 -28.23 12.94 34.86
C LYS A 258 -28.92 13.19 33.52
N ILE A 259 -28.27 12.83 32.42
CA ILE A 259 -28.78 13.11 31.08
C ILE A 259 -29.97 12.20 30.75
N THR A 260 -31.05 12.80 30.26
CA THR A 260 -32.21 12.04 29.77
C THR A 260 -31.95 11.47 28.37
N GLU A 261 -32.69 10.43 27.97
CA GLU A 261 -32.63 9.89 26.60
C GLU A 261 -32.91 10.97 25.55
N GLU A 262 -33.88 11.84 25.78
CA GLU A 262 -34.23 12.92 24.86
C GLU A 262 -33.07 13.90 24.67
N GLN A 263 -32.47 14.37 25.76
CA GLN A 263 -31.31 15.27 25.72
C GLN A 263 -30.11 14.61 25.03
N PHE A 264 -29.90 13.30 25.26
CA PHE A 264 -28.83 12.56 24.60
C PHE A 264 -29.08 12.45 23.09
N LEU A 265 -30.30 12.13 22.67
CA LEU A 265 -30.67 12.00 21.26
C LEU A 265 -30.59 13.32 20.50
N GLN A 266 -30.83 14.47 21.16
CA GLN A 266 -30.67 15.80 20.57
C GLN A 266 -29.23 16.10 20.13
N LEU A 267 -28.23 15.33 20.55
CA LEU A 267 -26.85 15.47 20.11
C LEU A 267 -26.60 14.99 18.67
N PHE A 268 -27.53 14.21 18.11
CA PHE A 268 -27.42 13.69 16.75
C PHE A 268 -28.35 14.46 15.82
N ASP A 269 -27.86 14.85 14.64
CA ASP A 269 -28.73 15.43 13.61
C ASP A 269 -29.61 14.31 13.01
N PRO A 270 -30.95 14.34 13.21
CA PRO A 270 -31.83 13.29 12.72
C PRO A 270 -31.91 13.24 11.19
N LYS A 271 -31.53 14.30 10.48
CA LYS A 271 -31.47 14.30 9.00
C LYS A 271 -30.26 13.52 8.48
N VAL A 272 -29.17 13.49 9.26
CA VAL A 272 -27.93 12.79 8.89
C VAL A 272 -27.89 11.39 9.49
N PHE A 273 -28.35 11.25 10.74
CA PHE A 273 -28.31 10.01 11.52
C PHE A 273 -29.69 9.61 12.06
N PRO A 274 -30.67 9.29 11.20
CA PRO A 274 -32.03 8.96 11.61
C PRO A 274 -32.13 7.70 12.49
N LYS A 275 -31.10 6.84 12.45
CA LYS A 275 -31.03 5.58 13.20
C LYS A 275 -30.28 5.68 14.54
N ALA A 276 -30.01 6.89 15.04
CA ALA A 276 -29.30 7.06 16.31
C ALA A 276 -29.96 6.30 17.46
N LYS A 277 -31.28 6.44 17.62
CA LYS A 277 -32.04 5.73 18.65
C LYS A 277 -31.94 4.21 18.52
N GLU A 278 -32.11 3.69 17.30
CA GLU A 278 -32.02 2.25 17.00
C GLU A 278 -30.65 1.70 17.42
N LEU A 279 -29.55 2.36 17.02
CA LEU A 279 -28.20 1.89 17.29
C LEU A 279 -27.83 1.91 18.78
N ILE A 280 -28.19 2.98 19.51
CA ILE A 280 -27.78 3.14 20.91
C ILE A 280 -28.63 2.34 21.91
N SER A 281 -29.74 1.76 21.47
CA SER A 281 -30.64 0.94 22.30
C SER A 281 -30.70 -0.52 21.85
N GLN A 282 -29.93 -0.89 20.82
CA GLN A 282 -29.93 -2.25 20.29
C GLN A 282 -29.33 -3.22 21.30
N GLU A 283 -30.08 -4.26 21.67
CA GLU A 283 -29.57 -5.31 22.54
C GLU A 283 -28.53 -6.21 21.85
N ASN A 284 -27.69 -6.86 22.65
CA ASN A 284 -26.70 -7.87 22.20
C ASN A 284 -25.66 -7.36 21.18
N ILE A 285 -25.42 -6.05 21.13
CA ILE A 285 -24.29 -5.48 20.39
C ILE A 285 -23.30 -4.81 21.35
N ARG A 286 -22.12 -4.52 20.82
CA ARG A 286 -21.15 -3.61 21.44
C ARG A 286 -20.89 -2.45 20.50
N LEU A 287 -20.53 -1.32 21.08
CA LEU A 287 -20.19 -0.10 20.38
C LEU A 287 -18.71 0.22 20.54
N MET A 288 -18.19 0.97 19.58
CA MET A 288 -16.90 1.62 19.65
C MET A 288 -17.10 3.13 19.51
N VAL A 289 -16.66 3.88 20.52
CA VAL A 289 -16.73 5.34 20.54
C VAL A 289 -15.36 5.86 20.16
N ARG A 290 -15.27 6.55 19.03
CA ARG A 290 -14.03 6.93 18.36
C ARG A 290 -13.93 8.44 18.24
N SER A 291 -12.72 8.95 18.42
CA SER A 291 -12.32 10.24 17.85
C SER A 291 -12.42 10.16 16.33
N THR A 292 -12.83 11.26 15.71
CA THR A 292 -12.96 11.40 14.25
C THR A 292 -12.52 12.79 13.81
N GLY A 293 -11.47 13.37 14.40
CA GLY A 293 -11.06 14.76 14.13
C GLY A 293 -10.34 14.94 12.77
N ARG A 294 -9.30 15.76 12.76
CA ARG A 294 -8.41 15.98 11.58
C ARG A 294 -7.34 14.88 11.40
N GLU A 295 -7.41 13.82 12.19
CA GLU A 295 -6.34 12.82 12.32
C GLU A 295 -6.10 11.93 11.09
N ASP A 296 -7.02 11.91 10.11
CA ASP A 296 -6.93 11.12 8.87
C ASP A 296 -6.97 11.99 7.61
N THR A 297 -6.33 13.18 7.64
CA THR A 297 -6.18 14.03 6.45
C THR A 297 -5.06 13.51 5.53
N ASP A 298 -5.09 13.92 4.26
CA ASP A 298 -4.03 13.59 3.29
C ASP A 298 -2.64 14.11 3.71
N ASP A 299 -2.60 15.26 4.42
CA ASP A 299 -1.37 15.96 4.79
C ASP A 299 -0.89 15.66 6.23
N VAL A 300 -1.77 15.16 7.12
CA VAL A 300 -1.46 14.87 8.52
C VAL A 300 -2.10 13.55 8.92
N ALA A 301 -1.27 12.50 9.06
CA ALA A 301 -1.65 11.24 9.69
C ALA A 301 -1.34 11.32 11.19
N ASN A 302 -2.36 11.60 12.02
CA ASN A 302 -2.25 11.56 13.48
C ASN A 302 -2.74 10.22 14.03
N ALA A 303 -2.18 9.14 13.51
CA ALA A 303 -2.60 7.79 13.85
C ALA A 303 -2.27 7.47 15.32
N GLY A 304 -3.30 7.09 16.08
CA GLY A 304 -3.19 6.75 17.50
C GLY A 304 -3.03 7.94 18.47
N GLY A 305 -3.24 9.18 18.02
CA GLY A 305 -3.05 10.38 18.84
C GLY A 305 -4.21 10.73 19.75
N ASN A 306 -5.41 10.35 19.34
CA ASN A 306 -6.64 10.49 20.11
C ASN A 306 -7.16 9.11 20.52
N GLU A 307 -7.97 9.06 21.57
CA GLU A 307 -8.45 7.80 22.13
C GLU A 307 -9.64 7.25 21.33
N SER A 308 -9.83 5.94 21.42
CA SER A 308 -11.04 5.23 21.01
C SER A 308 -11.39 4.20 22.06
N VAL A 309 -12.63 4.21 22.54
CA VAL A 309 -13.12 3.30 23.57
C VAL A 309 -13.93 2.20 22.90
N LYS A 310 -13.45 0.97 23.01
CA LYS A 310 -14.11 -0.24 22.48
C LYS A 310 -14.99 -0.92 23.53
N ASN A 311 -15.77 -1.91 23.09
CA ASN A 311 -16.59 -2.75 23.95
C ASN A 311 -17.60 -1.97 24.83
N VAL A 312 -18.08 -0.84 24.33
CA VAL A 312 -19.05 0.02 25.05
C VAL A 312 -20.43 -0.62 24.95
N ALA A 313 -21.15 -0.73 26.05
CA ALA A 313 -22.54 -1.17 26.01
C ALA A 313 -23.41 -0.14 25.27
N PRO A 314 -24.45 -0.56 24.54
CA PRO A 314 -25.47 0.33 23.98
C PRO A 314 -26.38 0.83 25.12
N ASP A 315 -25.78 1.60 26.02
CA ASP A 315 -26.38 2.22 27.19
C ASP A 315 -25.88 3.66 27.27
N ILE A 316 -26.77 4.60 27.58
CA ILE A 316 -26.47 6.03 27.53
C ILE A 316 -25.35 6.40 28.51
N LYS A 317 -25.36 5.84 29.72
CA LYS A 317 -24.37 6.14 30.75
C LYS A 317 -22.98 5.67 30.29
N GLU A 318 -22.88 4.44 29.81
CA GLU A 318 -21.63 3.88 29.29
C GLU A 318 -21.12 4.67 28.07
N ILE A 319 -22.01 5.04 27.14
CA ILE A 319 -21.67 5.86 25.98
C ILE A 319 -21.19 7.25 26.41
N MET A 320 -21.80 7.86 27.43
CA MET A 320 -21.38 9.17 27.96
C MET A 320 -20.00 9.12 28.59
N HIS A 321 -19.69 8.09 29.40
CA HIS A 321 -18.34 7.88 29.92
C HIS A 321 -17.32 7.74 28.79
N ALA A 322 -17.62 6.93 27.78
CA ALA A 322 -16.76 6.74 26.61
C ALA A 322 -16.56 8.03 25.80
N LYS A 323 -17.63 8.82 25.58
CA LYS A 323 -17.55 10.14 24.94
C LYS A 323 -16.65 11.09 25.73
N GLY A 324 -16.73 11.08 27.06
CA GLY A 324 -15.87 11.89 27.92
C GLY A 324 -14.39 11.61 27.70
N ILE A 325 -14.01 10.34 27.65
CA ILE A 325 -12.62 9.91 27.35
C ILE A 325 -12.20 10.39 25.96
N VAL A 326 -13.03 10.18 24.94
CA VAL A 326 -12.73 10.56 23.55
C VAL A 326 -12.59 12.07 23.42
N VAL A 327 -13.55 12.85 23.93
CA VAL A 327 -13.54 14.31 23.80
C VAL A 327 -12.37 14.92 24.58
N ALA A 328 -12.09 14.42 25.78
CA ALA A 328 -10.94 14.87 26.57
C ALA A 328 -9.61 14.57 25.85
N SER A 329 -9.51 13.45 25.12
CA SER A 329 -8.27 13.04 24.45
C SER A 329 -7.77 14.02 23.37
N TYR A 330 -8.67 14.81 22.76
CA TYR A 330 -8.30 15.89 21.83
C TYR A 330 -7.43 16.96 22.50
N PHE A 331 -7.53 17.09 23.83
CA PHE A 331 -6.77 18.01 24.66
C PHE A 331 -5.72 17.27 25.49
N SER A 332 -5.24 16.11 25.05
CA SER A 332 -4.16 15.40 25.76
C SER A 332 -2.78 15.85 25.30
N ALA A 333 -1.79 15.78 26.19
CA ALA A 333 -0.39 15.99 25.83
C ALA A 333 0.09 15.02 24.74
N LYS A 334 -0.44 13.80 24.72
CA LYS A 334 -0.19 12.77 23.70
C LYS A 334 -0.66 13.26 22.32
N SER A 335 -1.91 13.71 22.20
CA SER A 335 -2.48 14.21 20.95
C SER A 335 -1.70 15.40 20.40
N PHE A 336 -1.42 16.38 21.25
CA PHE A 336 -0.66 17.56 20.86
C PHE A 336 0.79 17.24 20.50
N GLY A 337 1.43 16.33 21.23
CA GLY A 337 2.76 15.83 20.92
C GLY A 337 2.83 15.24 19.51
N GLN A 338 1.89 14.35 19.17
CA GLN A 338 1.87 13.72 17.85
C GLN A 338 1.53 14.71 16.72
N ARG A 339 0.63 15.66 16.94
CA ARG A 339 0.33 16.72 15.95
C ARG A 339 1.49 17.68 15.73
N LEU A 340 2.19 18.06 16.81
CA LEU A 340 3.42 18.85 16.72
C LEU A 340 4.48 18.10 15.93
N ILE A 341 4.64 16.81 16.21
CA ILE A 341 5.54 15.91 15.49
C ILE A 341 5.20 15.84 14.00
N ALA A 342 3.92 15.64 13.67
CA ALA A 342 3.41 15.53 12.31
C ALA A 342 3.49 16.88 11.55
N GLY A 343 3.73 17.99 12.26
CA GLY A 343 3.85 19.31 11.66
C GLY A 343 2.50 19.92 11.28
N ASP A 344 1.45 19.62 12.06
CA ASP A 344 0.10 20.12 11.81
C ASP A 344 0.10 21.66 11.72
N PRO A 345 -0.26 22.26 10.55
CA PRO A 345 -0.30 23.70 10.41
C PRO A 345 -1.38 24.33 11.30
N LYS A 346 -2.45 23.60 11.58
CA LYS A 346 -3.60 24.00 12.39
C LYS A 346 -3.47 23.60 13.86
N LEU A 347 -2.25 23.40 14.35
CA LEU A 347 -1.97 22.98 15.73
C LEU A 347 -2.63 23.86 16.78
N PHE A 348 -2.71 25.18 16.52
CA PHE A 348 -3.26 26.17 17.45
C PHE A 348 -4.66 26.69 17.06
N ASP A 349 -5.26 26.16 16.00
CA ASP A 349 -6.65 26.47 15.64
C ASP A 349 -7.61 25.93 16.71
N LEU A 350 -8.85 26.45 16.72
CA LEU A 350 -9.90 25.87 17.55
C LEU A 350 -10.08 24.38 17.23
N MET A 351 -10.09 23.57 18.29
CA MET A 351 -10.15 22.12 18.18
C MET A 351 -11.51 21.60 17.71
N LEU A 352 -11.48 20.77 16.66
CA LEU A 352 -12.61 19.92 16.32
C LEU A 352 -12.71 18.78 17.33
N THR A 353 -13.87 18.63 17.95
CA THR A 353 -14.16 17.60 18.98
C THR A 353 -15.34 16.67 18.60
N PRO A 354 -15.47 16.23 17.34
CA PRO A 354 -16.54 15.32 16.96
C PRO A 354 -16.36 13.94 17.58
N VAL A 355 -17.46 13.20 17.72
CA VAL A 355 -17.43 11.82 18.21
C VAL A 355 -18.19 10.92 17.28
N LEU A 356 -17.55 9.82 16.88
CA LEU A 356 -18.14 8.74 16.11
C LEU A 356 -18.52 7.59 17.05
N ILE A 357 -19.74 7.09 16.95
CA ILE A 357 -20.22 5.89 17.64
C ILE A 357 -20.53 4.86 16.56
N GLN A 358 -19.80 3.76 16.55
CA GLN A 358 -19.91 2.72 15.54
C GLN A 358 -20.22 1.38 16.19
N LYS A 359 -21.10 0.59 15.57
CA LYS A 359 -21.31 -0.81 15.94
C LYS A 359 -19.99 -1.55 15.83
N MET A 360 -19.56 -2.14 16.93
CA MET A 360 -18.35 -2.96 16.98
C MET A 360 -18.65 -4.31 16.35
N ILE A 361 -17.82 -4.71 15.39
CA ILE A 361 -17.84 -6.06 14.83
C ILE A 361 -16.65 -6.83 15.41
N GLY A 362 -16.90 -8.02 15.93
CA GLY A 362 -15.90 -8.86 16.55
C GLY A 362 -16.53 -10.12 17.10
N GLU A 363 -15.72 -10.88 17.82
CA GLU A 363 -16.16 -12.12 18.43
C GLU A 363 -17.28 -11.88 19.45
N VAL A 364 -18.35 -12.66 19.30
CA VAL A 364 -19.45 -12.75 20.26
C VAL A 364 -19.38 -14.12 20.92
N VAL A 365 -19.50 -14.15 22.26
CA VAL A 365 -19.46 -15.41 23.02
C VAL A 365 -20.53 -16.36 22.49
N GLY A 366 -20.12 -17.60 22.19
CA GLY A 366 -21.00 -18.64 21.64
C GLY A 366 -21.16 -18.62 20.12
N GLN A 367 -20.60 -17.63 19.42
CA GLN A 367 -20.57 -17.58 17.95
C GLN A 367 -19.20 -18.01 17.39
N PRO A 368 -19.13 -18.31 16.08
CA PRO A 368 -17.84 -18.58 15.42
C PRO A 368 -16.85 -17.42 15.57
N ILE A 369 -15.59 -17.77 15.82
CA ILE A 369 -14.50 -16.80 15.96
C ILE A 369 -14.34 -16.04 14.63
N THR A 370 -14.45 -14.71 14.70
CA THR A 370 -14.24 -13.81 13.55
C THR A 370 -12.76 -13.76 13.15
N SER A 371 -12.49 -13.40 11.90
CA SER A 371 -11.15 -13.01 11.48
C SER A 371 -11.10 -11.50 11.31
N ALA A 372 -10.04 -10.85 11.76
CA ALA A 372 -9.83 -9.41 11.57
C ALA A 372 -8.52 -9.18 10.83
N GLY A 373 -8.45 -8.08 10.09
CA GLY A 373 -7.29 -7.81 9.25
C GLY A 373 -7.16 -6.39 8.74
N VAL A 374 -5.98 -6.15 8.17
CA VAL A 374 -5.63 -4.94 7.44
C VAL A 374 -5.33 -5.34 6.00
N MET A 375 -5.85 -4.59 5.05
CA MET A 375 -5.62 -4.76 3.62
C MET A 375 -5.03 -3.47 3.05
N TYR A 376 -3.87 -3.59 2.43
CA TYR A 376 -3.25 -2.55 1.65
C TYR A 376 -3.52 -2.82 0.17
N THR A 377 -4.11 -1.86 -0.54
CA THR A 377 -4.41 -2.03 -1.98
C THR A 377 -3.15 -1.99 -2.85
N GLU A 378 -2.04 -1.56 -2.27
CA GLU A 378 -0.69 -1.56 -2.81
C GLU A 378 0.26 -2.15 -1.76
N GLU A 379 1.33 -2.79 -2.19
CA GLU A 379 2.39 -3.25 -1.31
C GLU A 379 3.19 -2.10 -0.69
N ALA A 380 3.94 -2.40 0.37
CA ALA A 380 4.69 -1.43 1.16
C ALA A 380 5.64 -0.52 0.33
N GLU A 381 6.16 -1.01 -0.79
CA GLU A 381 7.14 -0.32 -1.64
C GLU A 381 6.58 0.13 -3.00
N GLY A 382 5.29 -0.12 -3.28
CA GLY A 382 4.65 0.17 -4.58
C GLY A 382 4.58 1.67 -4.89
N GLY A 383 4.52 2.50 -3.85
CA GLY A 383 4.50 3.96 -3.95
C GLY A 383 5.69 4.55 -4.71
N TRP A 384 6.83 3.84 -4.81
CA TRP A 384 7.97 4.30 -5.59
C TRP A 384 7.63 4.54 -7.07
N ALA A 385 6.76 3.72 -7.66
CA ALA A 385 6.34 3.88 -9.05
C ALA A 385 5.68 5.24 -9.33
N ARG A 386 5.09 5.87 -8.30
CA ARG A 386 4.33 7.13 -8.39
C ARG A 386 5.19 8.38 -8.12
N ILE A 387 6.34 8.22 -7.46
CA ILE A 387 7.07 9.34 -6.84
C ILE A 387 8.04 10.07 -7.78
N ARG A 388 8.26 9.58 -9.01
CA ARG A 388 8.92 10.42 -10.04
C ARG A 388 7.89 11.18 -10.87
N GLN A 389 7.83 12.50 -10.63
CA GLN A 389 7.25 13.52 -11.51
C GLN A 389 7.73 13.45 -12.98
N ALA A 390 8.67 12.56 -13.32
CA ALA A 390 9.15 12.32 -14.68
C ALA A 390 8.48 11.14 -15.42
N ASN A 391 7.47 10.47 -14.85
CA ASN A 391 6.71 9.44 -15.57
C ASN A 391 5.21 9.80 -15.66
N PRO A 392 4.83 10.80 -16.49
CA PRO A 392 3.45 11.27 -16.61
C PRO A 392 2.43 10.22 -17.10
N GLY A 393 2.89 8.99 -17.39
CA GLY A 393 2.07 7.83 -17.78
C GLY A 393 1.89 6.74 -16.72
N PHE A 394 2.64 6.70 -15.61
CA PHE A 394 2.50 5.66 -14.58
C PHE A 394 1.70 6.18 -13.38
N LYS A 395 0.37 6.20 -13.54
CA LYS A 395 -0.60 6.60 -12.49
C LYS A 395 -1.15 5.43 -11.67
N GLU A 396 -0.96 4.21 -12.16
CA GLU A 396 -1.55 2.97 -11.64
C GLU A 396 -0.61 2.31 -10.62
N THR A 397 -1.16 1.66 -9.59
CA THR A 397 -0.38 0.85 -8.65
C THR A 397 0.22 -0.36 -9.38
N THR A 398 1.12 -1.08 -8.73
CA THR A 398 1.65 -2.37 -9.24
C THR A 398 0.54 -3.42 -9.43
N GLY A 399 -0.65 -3.17 -8.89
CA GLY A 399 -1.77 -4.08 -8.89
C GLY A 399 -1.60 -5.21 -7.87
N ILE A 400 -0.64 -5.13 -6.95
CA ILE A 400 -0.45 -6.11 -5.88
C ILE A 400 -1.20 -5.63 -4.63
N THR A 401 -2.01 -6.51 -4.05
CA THR A 401 -2.73 -6.26 -2.79
C THR A 401 -2.11 -7.12 -1.70
N VAL A 402 -1.91 -6.53 -0.53
CA VAL A 402 -1.38 -7.24 0.64
C VAL A 402 -2.47 -7.29 1.70
N ILE A 403 -2.84 -8.49 2.12
CA ILE A 403 -3.81 -8.71 3.19
C ILE A 403 -3.09 -9.35 4.36
N GLN A 404 -3.27 -8.78 5.54
CA GLN A 404 -2.81 -9.35 6.79
C GLN A 404 -3.99 -9.63 7.69
N ALA A 405 -4.06 -10.84 8.23
CA ALA A 405 -5.21 -11.25 9.03
C ALA A 405 -4.85 -12.25 10.12
N THR A 406 -5.62 -12.21 11.20
CA THR A 406 -5.60 -13.21 12.27
C THR A 406 -7.01 -13.42 12.82
N TYR A 407 -7.17 -14.33 13.77
CA TYR A 407 -8.45 -14.54 14.44
C TYR A 407 -8.67 -13.50 15.54
N GLY A 408 -9.94 -13.23 15.87
CA GLY A 408 -10.33 -12.31 16.93
C GLY A 408 -10.46 -10.87 16.47
N HIS A 409 -9.96 -9.94 17.27
CA HIS A 409 -10.13 -8.50 17.10
C HIS A 409 -8.96 -7.81 16.39
N ASN A 410 -9.24 -6.72 15.66
CA ASN A 410 -8.29 -6.10 14.73
C ASN A 410 -7.03 -5.51 15.38
N GLU A 411 -7.10 -5.13 16.66
CA GLU A 411 -5.92 -4.66 17.41
C GLU A 411 -4.76 -5.66 17.41
N ALA A 412 -5.07 -6.96 17.30
CA ALA A 412 -4.07 -8.00 17.16
C ALA A 412 -3.17 -7.77 15.94
N VAL A 413 -3.76 -7.32 14.82
CA VAL A 413 -3.05 -7.07 13.56
C VAL A 413 -2.37 -5.71 13.59
N VAL A 414 -3.11 -4.66 13.98
CA VAL A 414 -2.62 -3.28 13.99
C VAL A 414 -1.40 -3.11 14.91
N ASN A 415 -1.38 -3.79 16.06
CA ASN A 415 -0.31 -3.69 17.04
C ASN A 415 0.66 -4.88 17.03
N GLY A 416 0.46 -5.88 16.15
CA GLY A 416 1.31 -7.07 16.07
C GLY A 416 1.34 -7.91 17.35
N LEU A 417 0.21 -8.02 18.07
CA LEU A 417 0.14 -8.65 19.41
C LEU A 417 0.10 -10.17 19.36
N VAL A 418 -0.29 -10.76 18.23
CA VAL A 418 -0.35 -12.21 18.02
C VAL A 418 0.17 -12.53 16.62
N PRO A 419 0.48 -13.81 16.31
CA PRO A 419 0.88 -14.20 14.96
C PRO A 419 -0.18 -13.86 13.91
N ILE A 420 0.28 -13.42 12.73
CA ILE A 420 -0.56 -12.88 11.65
C ILE A 420 -0.21 -13.61 10.34
N ASP A 421 -1.24 -14.00 9.59
CA ASP A 421 -1.06 -14.49 8.23
C ASP A 421 -0.89 -13.32 7.28
N THR A 422 -0.02 -13.45 6.29
CA THR A 422 0.15 -12.47 5.20
C THR A 422 -0.18 -13.11 3.87
N PHE A 423 -0.99 -12.44 3.06
CA PHE A 423 -1.39 -12.86 1.72
C PHE A 423 -0.98 -11.77 0.72
N TYR A 424 -0.24 -12.16 -0.32
CA TYR A 424 0.09 -11.32 -1.46
C TYR A 424 -0.78 -11.74 -2.63
N ILE A 425 -1.49 -10.79 -3.23
CA ILE A 425 -2.44 -11.03 -4.30
C ILE A 425 -2.07 -10.18 -5.50
N SER A 426 -1.56 -10.84 -6.53
CA SER A 426 -1.21 -10.24 -7.81
C SER A 426 -2.43 -9.63 -8.53
N ALA A 427 -2.17 -8.93 -9.65
CA ALA A 427 -3.22 -8.35 -10.47
C ALA A 427 -4.15 -9.42 -11.10
N ASP A 428 -3.65 -10.63 -11.32
CA ASP A 428 -4.40 -11.77 -11.88
C ASP A 428 -5.05 -12.68 -10.82
N TYR A 429 -5.12 -12.21 -9.56
CA TYR A 429 -5.73 -12.92 -8.42
C TYR A 429 -4.97 -14.19 -7.96
N THR A 430 -3.71 -14.37 -8.37
CA THR A 430 -2.83 -15.38 -7.79
C THR A 430 -2.54 -15.04 -6.34
N ILE A 431 -2.73 -16.02 -5.43
CA ILE A 431 -2.54 -15.85 -3.99
C ILE A 431 -1.25 -16.54 -3.58
N HIS A 432 -0.32 -15.77 -3.03
CA HIS A 432 0.85 -16.28 -2.32
C HIS A 432 0.69 -16.03 -0.82
N SER A 433 0.80 -17.08 -0.01
CA SER A 433 0.42 -17.02 1.42
C SER A 433 1.63 -17.28 2.32
N VAL A 434 1.68 -16.58 3.46
CA VAL A 434 2.55 -16.86 4.60
C VAL A 434 1.66 -17.04 5.82
N VAL A 435 1.48 -18.29 6.26
CA VAL A 435 0.56 -18.67 7.34
C VAL A 435 1.36 -18.94 8.60
N LYS A 436 0.95 -18.35 9.72
CA LYS A 436 1.62 -18.49 11.02
C LYS A 436 0.79 -19.31 12.00
N HIS A 437 1.48 -19.93 12.96
CA HIS A 437 0.84 -20.64 14.08
C HIS A 437 0.19 -19.64 15.04
N LYS A 438 -1.13 -19.49 14.93
CA LYS A 438 -1.93 -18.52 15.70
C LYS A 438 -2.35 -19.11 17.04
N HIS A 439 -1.41 -19.26 17.97
CA HIS A 439 -1.64 -19.86 19.30
C HIS A 439 -2.66 -19.08 20.16
N ALA A 440 -2.80 -17.77 19.94
CA ALA A 440 -3.73 -16.92 20.66
C ALA A 440 -4.36 -15.83 19.76
N ARG A 441 -5.38 -15.16 20.26
CA ARG A 441 -6.07 -14.02 19.64
C ARG A 441 -6.43 -12.95 20.67
N ILE A 442 -6.58 -11.71 20.23
CA ILE A 442 -7.21 -10.65 21.05
C ILE A 442 -8.72 -10.74 20.88
N VAL A 443 -9.49 -10.48 21.93
CA VAL A 443 -10.95 -10.38 21.84
C VAL A 443 -11.42 -9.01 22.32
N PRO A 444 -12.64 -8.57 21.94
CA PRO A 444 -13.13 -7.23 22.26
C PRO A 444 -13.12 -6.86 23.75
N ALA A 445 -13.41 -7.82 24.63
CA ALA A 445 -13.69 -7.57 26.04
C ALA A 445 -12.45 -7.37 26.91
N HIS A 446 -11.27 -7.79 26.46
CA HIS A 446 -10.04 -7.70 27.23
C HIS A 446 -8.81 -7.68 26.31
N ASP A 447 -7.80 -6.91 26.72
CA ASP A 447 -6.58 -6.67 25.96
C ASP A 447 -5.56 -7.82 26.07
N THR A 448 -5.86 -8.82 26.92
CA THR A 448 -5.01 -10.01 27.08
C THR A 448 -5.34 -11.05 26.00
N PRO A 449 -4.32 -11.63 25.34
CA PRO A 449 -4.54 -12.72 24.40
C PRO A 449 -5.24 -13.93 25.03
N VAL A 450 -6.24 -14.46 24.32
CA VAL A 450 -6.95 -15.70 24.63
C VAL A 450 -6.44 -16.81 23.73
N PRO A 451 -6.19 -18.04 24.25
CA PRO A 451 -5.77 -19.16 23.42
C PRO A 451 -6.76 -19.48 22.29
N ASN A 452 -6.22 -19.80 21.12
CA ASN A 452 -7.01 -20.34 20.02
C ASN A 452 -7.19 -21.85 20.17
N PRO A 453 -8.36 -22.41 19.80
CA PRO A 453 -8.50 -23.85 19.68
C PRO A 453 -7.48 -24.43 18.69
N ALA A 454 -6.85 -25.57 19.04
CA ALA A 454 -5.86 -26.23 18.19
C ALA A 454 -6.36 -26.47 16.75
N LYS A 455 -7.67 -26.73 16.58
CA LYS A 455 -8.34 -26.91 15.28
C LYS A 455 -8.27 -25.72 14.32
N ILE A 456 -7.96 -24.51 14.80
CA ILE A 456 -7.84 -23.30 13.97
C ILE A 456 -6.43 -22.69 13.98
N ALA A 457 -5.61 -22.97 14.99
CA ALA A 457 -4.29 -22.34 15.17
C ALA A 457 -3.39 -22.48 13.93
N ASP A 458 -3.45 -23.63 13.25
CA ASP A 458 -2.65 -23.92 12.05
C ASP A 458 -3.35 -23.65 10.71
N LYS A 459 -4.57 -23.11 10.74
CA LYS A 459 -5.34 -22.80 9.54
C LYS A 459 -5.16 -21.35 9.14
N PRO A 460 -5.20 -21.02 7.83
CA PRO A 460 -5.29 -19.65 7.37
C PRO A 460 -6.49 -18.95 8.00
N ALA A 461 -6.31 -17.70 8.45
CA ALA A 461 -7.37 -16.88 9.01
C ALA A 461 -8.46 -16.54 7.98
N LEU A 462 -8.13 -16.59 6.69
CA LEU A 462 -9.04 -16.30 5.58
C LEU A 462 -9.00 -17.42 4.53
N SER A 463 -10.14 -17.73 3.92
CA SER A 463 -10.21 -18.61 2.76
C SER A 463 -9.84 -17.85 1.47
N ALA A 464 -9.50 -18.61 0.41
CA ALA A 464 -9.22 -18.03 -0.91
C ALA A 464 -10.38 -17.17 -1.42
N ASP A 465 -11.63 -17.62 -1.24
CA ASP A 465 -12.81 -16.86 -1.66
C ASP A 465 -12.92 -15.49 -0.96
N VAL A 466 -12.60 -15.44 0.34
CA VAL A 466 -12.60 -14.19 1.11
C VAL A 466 -11.47 -13.28 0.63
N ILE A 467 -10.30 -13.84 0.35
CA ILE A 467 -9.14 -13.11 -0.19
C ILE A 467 -9.47 -12.50 -1.56
N HIS A 468 -10.13 -13.25 -2.46
CA HIS A 468 -10.56 -12.74 -3.77
C HIS A 468 -11.64 -11.66 -3.66
N LYS A 469 -12.57 -11.78 -2.71
CA LYS A 469 -13.54 -10.71 -2.39
C LYS A 469 -12.83 -9.44 -1.92
N LEU A 470 -11.86 -9.58 -1.01
CA LEU A 470 -11.03 -8.47 -0.53
C LEU A 470 -10.23 -7.82 -1.67
N LYS A 471 -9.61 -8.60 -2.55
CA LYS A 471 -8.93 -8.08 -3.75
C LYS A 471 -9.88 -7.28 -4.65
N SER A 472 -11.10 -7.77 -4.84
CA SER A 472 -12.09 -7.09 -5.68
C SER A 472 -12.52 -5.75 -5.11
N ILE A 473 -12.67 -5.65 -3.78
CA ILE A 473 -12.96 -4.37 -3.14
C ILE A 473 -11.74 -3.45 -3.08
N ALA A 474 -10.51 -3.97 -2.97
CA ALA A 474 -9.27 -3.19 -3.06
C ALA A 474 -9.20 -2.39 -4.37
N ILE A 475 -9.42 -3.06 -5.51
CA ILE A 475 -9.44 -2.43 -6.84
C ILE A 475 -10.53 -1.34 -6.91
N LYS A 476 -11.71 -1.60 -6.34
CA LYS A 476 -12.82 -0.65 -6.35
C LYS A 476 -12.52 0.58 -5.48
N LEU A 477 -11.92 0.39 -4.31
CA LEU A 477 -11.51 1.47 -3.40
C LEU A 477 -10.45 2.34 -4.06
N GLU A 478 -9.41 1.74 -4.63
CA GLU A 478 -8.34 2.46 -5.30
C GLU A 478 -8.87 3.29 -6.49
N LYS A 479 -9.75 2.71 -7.31
CA LYS A 479 -10.41 3.43 -8.40
C LYS A 479 -11.29 4.57 -7.89
N PHE A 480 -11.99 4.38 -6.79
CA PHE A 480 -12.88 5.38 -6.21
C PHE A 480 -12.11 6.56 -5.59
N TYR A 481 -11.04 6.29 -4.86
CA TYR A 481 -10.25 7.31 -4.19
C TYR A 481 -9.13 7.90 -5.08
N GLY A 482 -8.72 7.21 -6.14
CA GLY A 482 -7.62 7.60 -7.02
C GLY A 482 -6.22 7.43 -6.40
N LYS A 483 -6.13 6.67 -5.31
CA LYS A 483 -4.93 6.48 -4.50
C LYS A 483 -4.97 5.12 -3.80
N PRO A 484 -3.81 4.54 -3.46
CA PRO A 484 -3.73 3.32 -2.69
C PRO A 484 -4.35 3.53 -1.31
N MET A 485 -4.98 2.47 -0.79
CA MET A 485 -5.77 2.53 0.44
C MET A 485 -5.28 1.52 1.48
N ASP A 486 -5.28 1.94 2.73
CA ASP A 486 -5.15 1.15 3.96
C ASP A 486 -6.55 0.90 4.52
N VAL A 487 -6.96 -0.37 4.60
CA VAL A 487 -8.34 -0.79 4.89
C VAL A 487 -8.35 -1.78 6.05
N GLU A 488 -9.05 -1.44 7.12
CA GLU A 488 -9.31 -2.35 8.23
C GLU A 488 -10.65 -3.07 8.03
N PHE A 489 -10.67 -4.38 8.22
CA PHE A 489 -11.86 -5.20 8.05
C PHE A 489 -12.02 -6.29 9.10
N VAL A 490 -13.26 -6.76 9.26
CA VAL A 490 -13.61 -7.95 10.03
C VAL A 490 -14.44 -8.88 9.16
N TYR A 491 -14.09 -10.15 9.13
CA TYR A 491 -14.83 -11.22 8.45
C TYR A 491 -15.54 -12.11 9.46
N HIS A 492 -16.85 -12.27 9.26
CA HIS A 492 -17.67 -13.16 10.06
C HIS A 492 -17.96 -14.46 9.28
N PRO A 493 -17.46 -15.63 9.73
CA PRO A 493 -17.51 -16.85 8.93
C PRO A 493 -18.91 -17.46 8.78
N GLU A 494 -19.84 -17.17 9.71
CA GLU A 494 -21.22 -17.65 9.63
C GLU A 494 -22.09 -16.85 8.65
N THR A 495 -22.08 -15.52 8.76
CA THR A 495 -22.85 -14.62 7.88
C THR A 495 -22.17 -14.40 6.53
N ILE A 496 -20.90 -14.82 6.39
CA ILE A 496 -20.06 -14.63 5.20
C ILE A 496 -19.96 -13.15 4.80
N LYS A 497 -19.99 -12.26 5.81
CA LYS A 497 -19.90 -10.81 5.63
C LYS A 497 -18.50 -10.30 5.96
N ILE A 498 -18.04 -9.36 5.14
CA ILE A 498 -16.85 -8.56 5.37
C ILE A 498 -17.30 -7.17 5.81
N SER A 499 -17.04 -6.79 7.04
CA SER A 499 -17.32 -5.46 7.55
C SER A 499 -16.08 -4.59 7.39
N ILE A 500 -16.11 -3.55 6.55
CA ILE A 500 -15.04 -2.55 6.50
C ILE A 500 -15.25 -1.58 7.66
N VAL A 501 -14.31 -1.56 8.60
CA VAL A 501 -14.41 -0.73 9.82
C VAL A 501 -13.68 0.61 9.65
N GLN A 502 -12.68 0.68 8.76
CA GLN A 502 -11.96 1.90 8.41
C GLN A 502 -11.35 1.75 7.01
N ALA A 503 -11.28 2.85 6.25
CA ALA A 503 -10.43 2.94 5.08
C ALA A 503 -9.84 4.34 4.98
N ARG A 504 -8.54 4.43 4.70
CA ARG A 504 -7.84 5.70 4.53
C ARG A 504 -6.76 5.60 3.45
N PRO A 505 -6.37 6.72 2.84
CA PRO A 505 -5.30 6.72 1.85
C PRO A 505 -3.95 6.32 2.45
N ILE A 506 -3.13 5.63 1.66
CA ILE A 506 -1.70 5.49 1.95
C ILE A 506 -0.99 6.73 1.41
N THR A 507 -0.33 7.47 2.32
CA THR A 507 0.44 8.67 1.97
C THR A 507 1.92 8.34 1.96
N TYR A 508 2.65 8.85 0.96
CA TYR A 508 4.10 8.70 0.86
C TYR A 508 4.77 10.08 0.78
N LYS A 509 6.00 10.19 1.28
CA LYS A 509 6.83 11.38 1.05
C LYS A 509 7.10 11.58 -0.44
N LYS A 510 6.97 12.83 -0.90
CA LYS A 510 7.10 13.20 -2.32
C LYS A 510 8.52 13.09 -2.89
N ASP A 511 9.54 13.00 -2.03
CA ASP A 511 10.96 13.05 -2.43
C ASP A 511 11.70 11.76 -2.00
N LEU A 512 11.18 10.59 -2.37
CA LEU A 512 11.91 9.33 -2.16
C LEU A 512 13.09 9.21 -3.12
N LEU A 513 14.21 8.69 -2.61
CA LEU A 513 15.36 8.35 -3.44
C LEU A 513 15.02 7.16 -4.36
N PRO A 514 15.53 7.15 -5.61
CA PRO A 514 15.33 6.02 -6.52
C PRO A 514 16.06 4.76 -6.01
N PRO A 515 15.45 3.56 -6.13
CA PRO A 515 16.02 2.30 -5.73
C PRO A 515 17.33 2.10 -6.48
N CYS A 516 18.31 1.64 -5.74
CA CYS A 516 19.59 1.22 -6.24
C CYS A 516 20.20 0.27 -5.21
N PHE A 517 21.13 -0.56 -5.65
CA PHE A 517 21.79 -1.57 -4.83
C PHE A 517 23.27 -1.64 -5.17
N LEU A 518 24.07 -2.17 -4.25
CA LEU A 518 25.49 -2.36 -4.44
C LEU A 518 25.76 -3.56 -5.36
N LYS A 519 26.63 -3.34 -6.33
CA LYS A 519 27.09 -4.36 -7.27
C LYS A 519 28.23 -5.16 -6.64
N ASP A 520 28.28 -6.46 -6.92
CA ASP A 520 29.37 -7.38 -6.56
C ASP A 520 29.82 -7.21 -5.09
N ILE A 521 28.86 -7.34 -4.17
CA ILE A 521 29.01 -6.91 -2.78
C ILE A 521 30.17 -7.59 -2.04
N ASP A 522 30.49 -8.82 -2.44
CA ASP A 522 31.58 -9.64 -1.88
C ASP A 522 32.98 -9.10 -2.26
N ASP A 523 33.09 -8.32 -3.34
CA ASP A 523 34.34 -7.72 -3.82
C ASP A 523 34.53 -6.28 -3.30
N LEU A 524 33.58 -5.76 -2.51
CA LEU A 524 33.62 -4.39 -2.00
C LEU A 524 34.59 -4.23 -0.82
N PRO A 525 35.27 -3.07 -0.71
CA PRO A 525 36.20 -2.82 0.37
C PRO A 525 35.48 -2.53 1.69
N GLY A 526 35.87 -3.26 2.74
CA GLY A 526 35.46 -2.99 4.12
C GLY A 526 34.82 -4.19 4.81
N ASP A 527 34.71 -4.11 6.13
CA ASP A 527 34.03 -5.14 6.91
C ASP A 527 32.51 -5.01 6.76
N MET A 528 31.80 -6.13 6.79
CA MET A 528 30.36 -6.17 6.54
C MET A 528 29.62 -6.86 7.67
N ILE A 529 28.41 -6.38 7.96
CA ILE A 529 27.43 -7.08 8.79
C ILE A 529 26.13 -7.24 8.01
N ALA A 530 25.55 -8.43 8.11
CA ALA A 530 24.22 -8.72 7.59
C ALA A 530 23.14 -8.25 8.56
N GLY A 531 21.98 -7.90 8.01
CA GLY A 531 20.78 -7.56 8.76
C GLY A 531 19.51 -7.92 7.99
N THR A 532 18.41 -8.00 8.72
CA THR A 532 17.08 -8.24 8.15
C THR A 532 16.41 -6.91 7.83
N THR A 533 16.12 -6.65 6.57
CA THR A 533 15.40 -5.43 6.17
C THR A 533 13.92 -5.55 6.54
N ILE A 534 13.43 -4.57 7.31
CA ILE A 534 12.03 -4.46 7.74
C ILE A 534 11.21 -3.66 6.74
N GLY A 535 11.81 -2.57 6.22
CA GLY A 535 11.21 -1.70 5.21
C GLY A 535 12.29 -1.00 4.42
N CYS A 536 12.20 -1.05 3.09
CA CYS A 536 13.21 -0.52 2.19
C CYS A 536 13.00 0.97 1.90
N ALA A 537 11.80 1.50 2.12
CA ALA A 537 11.44 2.90 1.93
C ALA A 537 12.00 3.50 0.62
N GLY A 538 11.73 2.81 -0.49
CA GLY A 538 12.24 3.13 -1.83
C GLY A 538 13.54 2.41 -2.23
N GLY A 539 14.12 1.58 -1.35
CA GLY A 539 15.18 0.62 -1.68
C GLY A 539 16.52 1.22 -2.10
N SER A 540 16.73 2.52 -1.94
CA SER A 540 18.00 3.16 -2.32
C SER A 540 19.09 2.89 -1.27
N VAL A 541 20.34 2.73 -1.71
CA VAL A 541 21.52 2.69 -0.83
C VAL A 541 21.61 3.98 0.00
N ARG A 542 22.13 3.89 1.23
CA ARG A 542 22.47 5.08 2.04
C ARG A 542 23.97 5.12 2.32
N PHE A 543 24.54 6.30 2.14
CA PHE A 543 25.90 6.61 2.58
C PHE A 543 25.81 7.47 3.85
N ILE A 544 26.34 6.95 4.96
CA ILE A 544 26.31 7.58 6.29
C ILE A 544 27.72 8.05 6.63
N THR A 545 27.90 9.36 6.74
CA THR A 545 29.19 10.00 7.10
C THR A 545 29.19 10.55 8.52
N ASN A 546 28.05 10.52 9.21
CA ASN A 546 27.88 11.04 10.56
C ASN A 546 26.78 10.27 11.30
N LYS A 547 27.00 9.98 12.58
CA LYS A 547 26.03 9.32 13.46
C LYS A 547 24.65 9.98 13.47
N ASP A 548 24.56 11.30 13.29
CA ASP A 548 23.28 12.03 13.30
C ASP A 548 22.40 11.75 12.06
N GLN A 549 22.98 11.12 11.02
CA GLN A 549 22.25 10.67 9.84
C GLN A 549 21.58 9.29 10.05
N MET A 550 21.81 8.63 11.18
CA MET A 550 21.28 7.30 11.47
C MET A 550 20.71 7.23 12.89
N ILE A 551 19.53 6.65 13.04
CA ILE A 551 18.98 6.37 14.37
C ILE A 551 19.20 4.90 14.69
N PHE A 552 20.11 4.66 15.64
CA PHE A 552 20.32 3.36 16.27
C PHE A 552 19.50 3.28 17.57
N ALA A 553 18.67 2.24 17.72
CA ALA A 553 17.82 2.02 18.90
C ALA A 553 17.54 0.53 19.13
N SER A 554 17.16 0.12 20.34
CA SER A 554 16.84 -1.29 20.58
C SER A 554 15.51 -1.71 19.94
N THR A 555 14.54 -0.79 19.83
CA THR A 555 13.27 -1.02 19.14
C THR A 555 12.94 0.09 18.16
N LEU A 556 12.17 -0.22 17.11
CA LEU A 556 11.74 0.79 16.15
C LEU A 556 10.86 1.87 16.79
N ARG A 557 10.06 1.52 17.82
CA ARG A 557 9.23 2.47 18.57
C ARG A 557 10.06 3.54 19.27
N GLU A 558 11.12 3.13 19.95
CA GLU A 558 12.07 4.07 20.54
C GLU A 558 12.72 4.95 19.47
N GLY A 559 13.16 4.34 18.37
CA GLY A 559 13.77 5.05 17.24
C GLY A 559 12.84 6.11 16.65
N VAL A 560 11.59 5.75 16.35
CA VAL A 560 10.58 6.66 15.81
C VAL A 560 10.26 7.78 16.81
N LEU A 561 10.08 7.48 18.10
CA LEU A 561 9.87 8.54 19.11
C LEU A 561 11.02 9.54 19.17
N ARG A 562 12.27 9.07 19.06
CA ARG A 562 13.46 9.92 18.99
C ARG A 562 13.49 10.75 17.70
N TYR A 563 13.21 10.14 16.55
CA TYR A 563 13.14 10.83 15.25
C TYR A 563 12.17 12.00 15.28
N LEU A 564 10.99 11.77 15.84
CA LEU A 564 9.89 12.70 15.84
C LEU A 564 10.14 13.90 16.77
N THR A 565 10.94 13.74 17.83
CA THR A 565 11.21 14.77 18.85
C THR A 565 12.55 15.49 18.67
N MET A 566 13.42 15.04 17.76
CA MET A 566 14.76 15.63 17.58
C MET A 566 14.76 16.87 16.67
N VAL A 567 15.68 17.80 16.96
CA VAL A 567 16.03 18.92 16.06
C VAL A 567 16.96 18.41 14.96
N GLY A 568 16.75 18.84 13.71
CA GLY A 568 17.59 18.42 12.57
C GLY A 568 17.26 17.05 11.99
N ARG A 569 16.03 16.55 12.19
CA ARG A 569 15.56 15.24 11.70
C ARG A 569 15.64 15.09 10.17
N ASP A 570 15.71 16.19 9.42
CA ASP A 570 15.91 16.24 7.98
C ASP A 570 17.26 15.61 7.53
N LYS A 571 18.22 15.49 8.45
CA LYS A 571 19.51 14.82 8.22
C LYS A 571 19.43 13.31 8.31
N VAL A 572 18.44 12.76 9.02
CA VAL A 572 18.31 11.31 9.20
C VAL A 572 18.02 10.64 7.86
N ARG A 573 18.65 9.48 7.66
CA ARG A 573 18.65 8.73 6.40
C ARG A 573 18.12 7.31 6.56
N CYS A 574 18.17 6.73 7.76
CA CYS A 574 17.68 5.39 8.06
C CYS A 574 17.56 5.12 9.57
N PHE A 575 16.87 4.03 9.90
CA PHE A 575 16.84 3.41 11.22
C PHE A 575 17.61 2.08 11.21
N VAL A 576 18.36 1.83 12.28
CA VAL A 576 18.95 0.53 12.58
C VAL A 576 18.46 0.08 13.96
N VAL A 577 17.89 -1.12 14.04
CA VAL A 577 17.31 -1.64 15.27
C VAL A 577 17.88 -3.00 15.66
N GLU A 578 17.81 -3.34 16.95
CA GLU A 578 18.29 -4.64 17.46
C GLU A 578 17.18 -5.71 17.46
N ASN A 579 15.93 -5.29 17.69
CA ASN A 579 14.78 -6.18 17.71
C ASN A 579 13.94 -6.02 16.44
N GLU A 580 13.59 -7.13 15.81
CA GLU A 580 12.76 -7.16 14.60
C GLU A 580 11.33 -6.71 14.94
N PRO A 581 10.86 -5.54 14.47
CA PRO A 581 9.46 -5.16 14.62
C PRO A 581 8.62 -5.86 13.54
N PRO A 582 7.30 -6.03 13.75
CA PRO A 582 6.41 -6.40 12.66
C PRO A 582 6.54 -5.37 11.53
N ALA A 583 6.76 -5.84 10.29
CA ALA A 583 6.93 -4.95 9.13
C ALA A 583 5.73 -4.01 8.88
N THR A 584 4.56 -4.33 9.45
CA THR A 584 3.31 -3.57 9.38
C THR A 584 2.93 -2.85 10.67
N SER A 585 3.83 -2.80 11.65
CA SER A 585 3.60 -2.00 12.84
C SER A 585 3.38 -0.53 12.47
N HIS A 586 2.72 0.20 13.37
CA HIS A 586 2.52 1.64 13.21
C HIS A 586 3.85 2.37 12.96
N GLU A 587 4.90 2.00 13.69
CA GLU A 587 6.24 2.57 13.57
C GLU A 587 6.89 2.24 12.21
N ALA A 588 6.77 1.00 11.74
CA ALA A 588 7.28 0.60 10.43
C ALA A 588 6.56 1.35 9.31
N ASN A 589 5.25 1.57 9.46
CA ASN A 589 4.48 2.40 8.54
C ASN A 589 4.95 3.87 8.57
N THR A 590 5.13 4.46 9.77
CA THR A 590 5.67 5.82 9.91
C THR A 590 7.03 5.97 9.24
N ALA A 591 7.96 5.03 9.46
CA ALA A 591 9.27 5.06 8.81
C ALA A 591 9.17 5.01 7.28
N ARG A 592 8.27 4.16 6.74
CA ARG A 592 7.99 4.08 5.29
C ARG A 592 7.41 5.39 4.73
N ILE A 593 6.41 5.97 5.41
CA ILE A 593 5.80 7.24 5.03
C ILE A 593 6.87 8.34 4.96
N GLU A 594 7.80 8.38 5.92
CA GLU A 594 8.90 9.36 6.01
C GLU A 594 10.06 9.10 5.03
N GLY A 595 10.04 7.98 4.29
CA GLY A 595 11.11 7.60 3.38
C GLY A 595 12.39 7.12 4.07
N LEU A 596 12.26 6.62 5.30
CA LEU A 596 13.36 6.16 6.13
C LEU A 596 13.37 4.63 6.19
N PRO A 597 14.33 3.96 5.52
CA PRO A 597 14.44 2.51 5.58
C PRO A 597 14.84 2.04 6.97
N VAL A 598 14.45 0.81 7.28
CA VAL A 598 14.67 0.16 8.58
C VAL A 598 15.35 -1.19 8.36
N ILE A 599 16.50 -1.38 9.02
CA ILE A 599 17.22 -2.66 9.03
C ILE A 599 17.42 -3.13 10.47
N CYS A 600 17.23 -4.43 10.71
CA CYS A 600 17.43 -5.09 11.99
C CYS A 600 18.76 -5.84 12.01
N VAL A 601 19.57 -5.65 13.05
CA VAL A 601 20.86 -6.31 13.23
C VAL A 601 20.86 -7.00 14.58
N GLU A 602 20.84 -8.34 14.58
CA GLU A 602 20.73 -9.15 15.80
C GLU A 602 21.94 -8.98 16.75
N ASN A 603 23.15 -8.80 16.20
CA ASN A 603 24.36 -8.50 16.98
C ASN A 603 24.97 -7.18 16.56
N SER A 604 24.60 -6.12 17.28
CA SER A 604 25.01 -4.74 17.00
C SER A 604 26.38 -4.35 17.57
N THR A 605 27.10 -5.27 18.23
CA THR A 605 28.35 -4.95 18.96
C THR A 605 29.39 -4.31 18.05
N VAL A 606 29.62 -4.91 16.87
CA VAL A 606 30.56 -4.42 15.87
C VAL A 606 30.12 -3.05 15.31
N LEU A 607 28.82 -2.90 15.02
CA LEU A 607 28.26 -1.64 14.53
C LEU A 607 28.45 -0.51 15.56
N LYS A 608 28.22 -0.78 16.85
CA LYS A 608 28.43 0.18 17.94
C LYS A 608 29.89 0.64 17.98
N THR A 609 30.84 -0.26 17.75
CA THR A 609 32.26 0.13 17.63
C THR A 609 32.50 1.04 16.42
N TRP A 610 31.98 0.70 15.25
CA TRP A 610 32.13 1.52 14.04
C TRP A 610 31.57 2.94 14.23
N LEU A 611 30.43 3.08 14.90
CA LEU A 611 29.79 4.37 15.18
C LEU A 611 30.62 5.33 16.06
N THR A 612 31.69 4.84 16.69
CA THR A 612 32.62 5.67 17.48
C THR A 612 33.83 6.16 16.67
N GLN A 613 34.00 5.71 15.44
CA GLN A 613 35.13 6.09 14.60
C GLN A 613 35.04 7.57 14.17
N PRO A 614 36.17 8.31 14.17
CA PRO A 614 36.18 9.74 13.82
C PRO A 614 35.92 10.01 12.33
N ASP A 615 36.27 9.07 11.44
CA ASP A 615 36.00 9.12 9.99
C ASP A 615 34.94 8.08 9.60
N LEU A 616 33.78 8.12 10.28
CA LEU A 616 32.68 7.20 10.04
C LEU A 616 32.23 7.23 8.58
N LYS A 617 32.29 6.08 7.91
CA LYS A 617 31.71 5.87 6.57
C LYS A 617 30.99 4.54 6.56
N LEU A 618 29.66 4.57 6.60
CA LEU A 618 28.86 3.36 6.40
C LEU A 618 28.14 3.43 5.07
N VAL A 619 28.19 2.34 4.32
CA VAL A 619 27.34 2.15 3.14
C VAL A 619 26.33 1.07 3.49
N ILE A 620 25.04 1.40 3.37
CA ILE A 620 23.95 0.51 3.77
C ILE A 620 23.11 0.20 2.53
N ASP A 621 23.04 -1.08 2.19
CA ASP A 621 22.19 -1.62 1.15
C ASP A 621 20.99 -2.34 1.79
N PHE A 622 19.83 -1.68 1.74
CA PHE A 622 18.59 -2.21 2.31
C PHE A 622 17.95 -3.30 1.44
N GLN A 623 18.25 -3.36 0.14
CA GLN A 623 17.69 -4.41 -0.71
C GLN A 623 18.38 -5.76 -0.47
N GLN A 624 19.66 -5.71 -0.11
CA GLN A 624 20.49 -6.88 0.16
C GLN A 624 20.68 -7.14 1.66
N GLY A 625 20.22 -6.23 2.53
CA GLY A 625 20.28 -6.38 3.98
C GLY A 625 21.71 -6.29 4.52
N MET A 626 22.50 -5.35 4.01
CA MET A 626 23.94 -5.28 4.30
C MET A 626 24.35 -3.89 4.78
N ILE A 627 25.19 -3.83 5.82
CA ILE A 627 25.86 -2.63 6.30
C ILE A 627 27.36 -2.85 6.17
N ILE A 628 28.04 -1.94 5.47
CA ILE A 628 29.47 -2.02 5.19
C ILE A 628 30.18 -0.87 5.91
N ASN A 629 31.23 -1.17 6.67
CA ASN A 629 32.18 -0.19 7.15
C ASN A 629 33.15 0.17 6.02
N TRP A 630 32.83 1.25 5.31
CA TRP A 630 33.40 1.57 4.02
C TRP A 630 34.83 2.11 4.12
N VAL A 631 35.78 1.42 3.49
CA VAL A 631 37.19 1.85 3.42
C VAL A 631 37.63 2.31 2.01
N GLY A 632 36.69 2.40 1.07
CA GLY A 632 36.94 2.94 -0.27
C GLY A 632 37.15 4.46 -0.30
N GLN A 633 37.54 4.98 -1.48
CA GLN A 633 37.83 6.40 -1.66
C GLN A 633 36.56 7.27 -1.76
N GLN A 634 35.44 6.66 -2.15
CA GLN A 634 34.16 7.31 -2.37
C GLN A 634 33.57 7.82 -1.06
N LYS A 635 32.96 9.01 -1.10
CA LYS A 635 32.40 9.71 0.06
C LYS A 635 30.89 9.96 -0.03
N SER A 636 30.26 9.51 -1.10
CA SER A 636 28.84 9.72 -1.35
C SER A 636 28.26 8.62 -2.22
N LEU A 637 26.93 8.49 -2.22
CA LEU A 637 26.21 7.59 -3.11
C LEU A 637 26.47 7.92 -4.60
N GLU A 638 26.59 9.20 -4.93
CA GLU A 638 26.84 9.63 -6.31
C GLU A 638 28.24 9.22 -6.78
N GLU A 639 29.25 9.33 -5.91
CA GLU A 639 30.60 8.85 -6.22
C GLU A 639 30.66 7.32 -6.38
N LEU A 640 29.92 6.56 -5.55
CA LEU A 640 29.75 5.12 -5.75
C LEU A 640 29.12 4.80 -7.11
N ARG A 641 28.12 5.57 -7.52
CA ARG A 641 27.44 5.42 -8.81
C ARG A 641 28.35 5.74 -10.00
N ILE A 642 29.11 6.84 -9.93
CA ILE A 642 30.12 7.21 -10.94
C ILE A 642 31.21 6.15 -11.05
N SER A 643 31.50 5.44 -9.95
CA SER A 643 32.52 4.38 -9.89
C SER A 643 32.00 3.00 -10.32
N ASP A 644 30.76 2.92 -10.86
CA ASP A 644 30.08 1.66 -11.26
C ASP A 644 29.93 0.62 -10.12
N LEU A 645 29.87 1.08 -8.87
CA LEU A 645 29.69 0.22 -7.68
C LEU A 645 28.23 0.09 -7.27
N VAL A 646 27.33 0.85 -7.91
CA VAL A 646 25.90 0.89 -7.62
C VAL A 646 25.13 0.68 -8.92
N MET A 647 24.16 -0.23 -8.87
CA MET A 647 23.20 -0.45 -9.94
C MET A 647 21.86 0.21 -9.60
N ASP A 648 21.26 0.87 -10.59
CA ASP A 648 19.92 1.44 -10.46
C ASP A 648 18.83 0.38 -10.55
N GLY A 649 17.75 0.57 -9.80
CA GLY A 649 16.60 -0.33 -9.77
C GLY A 649 16.60 -1.28 -8.58
N TRP A 650 15.87 -2.38 -8.75
CA TRP A 650 15.68 -3.39 -7.71
C TRP A 650 16.54 -4.63 -8.00
N VAL A 651 17.20 -5.22 -6.99
CA VAL A 651 17.86 -6.54 -7.12
C VAL A 651 16.93 -7.68 -6.76
N ASN A 652 16.06 -7.45 -5.77
CA ASN A 652 15.04 -8.36 -5.32
C ASN A 652 13.74 -7.59 -5.12
N TYR A 653 12.62 -8.28 -5.33
CA TYR A 653 11.36 -7.70 -4.91
C TYR A 653 11.31 -7.66 -3.37
N PRO A 654 10.91 -6.53 -2.75
CA PRO A 654 11.08 -6.28 -1.32
C PRO A 654 10.00 -6.96 -0.47
N ILE A 655 9.88 -8.29 -0.63
CA ILE A 655 9.05 -9.16 0.22
C ILE A 655 9.92 -10.28 0.83
N PRO A 656 9.60 -10.74 2.05
CA PRO A 656 10.31 -11.83 2.69
C PRO A 656 10.37 -13.09 1.83
N LEU A 657 11.48 -13.83 1.94
CA LEU A 657 11.65 -15.13 1.29
C LEU A 657 10.89 -16.22 2.07
N GLN A 658 9.56 -16.12 2.11
CA GLN A 658 8.68 -17.03 2.86
C GLN A 658 7.44 -17.37 2.05
N LEU A 659 7.05 -18.64 2.10
CA LEU A 659 5.86 -19.17 1.44
C LEU A 659 5.32 -20.38 2.20
N SER A 660 4.05 -20.33 2.57
CA SER A 660 3.29 -21.47 3.09
C SER A 660 2.65 -22.24 1.96
N ILE A 661 2.88 -23.55 1.93
CA ILE A 661 2.38 -24.42 0.87
C ILE A 661 1.21 -25.24 1.39
N ALA A 662 0.04 -25.04 0.77
CA ALA A 662 -1.13 -25.83 1.09
C ALA A 662 -0.91 -27.27 0.61
N ILE A 663 -1.09 -28.23 1.51
CA ILE A 663 -1.04 -29.66 1.19
C ILE A 663 -2.47 -30.11 0.86
N PRO A 664 -2.81 -30.35 -0.42
CA PRO A 664 -4.13 -30.82 -0.81
C PRO A 664 -4.38 -32.23 -0.27
N ARG A 665 -5.64 -32.53 0.11
CA ARG A 665 -6.05 -33.87 0.55
C ARG A 665 -6.07 -34.90 -0.57
N LYS A 666 -6.17 -34.45 -1.82
CA LYS A 666 -6.16 -35.30 -3.02
C LYS A 666 -4.86 -35.05 -3.77
N LYS A 667 -4.34 -36.10 -4.40
CA LYS A 667 -3.18 -36.00 -5.28
C LYS A 667 -3.49 -35.00 -6.40
N PRO A 668 -2.61 -34.02 -6.66
CA PRO A 668 -2.75 -33.14 -7.81
C PRO A 668 -2.82 -33.93 -9.11
N VAL A 669 -3.75 -33.57 -9.99
CA VAL A 669 -3.81 -34.10 -11.37
C VAL A 669 -3.20 -33.03 -12.28
N PHE A 670 -1.91 -32.74 -12.07
CA PHE A 670 -1.18 -31.75 -12.85
C PHE A 670 -0.01 -32.43 -13.58
N SER A 671 0.13 -32.15 -14.87
CA SER A 671 1.36 -32.46 -15.63
C SER A 671 2.04 -31.17 -16.05
N ILE A 672 3.34 -31.14 -15.81
CA ILE A 672 4.29 -30.08 -16.17
C ILE A 672 4.67 -30.14 -17.66
N GLU A 673 4.48 -31.27 -18.33
CA GLU A 673 4.92 -31.51 -19.70
C GLU A 673 4.31 -30.54 -20.75
N PRO A 674 3.01 -30.18 -20.69
CA PRO A 674 2.44 -29.17 -21.57
C PRO A 674 3.10 -27.79 -21.40
N LEU A 675 3.43 -27.41 -20.16
CA LEU A 675 4.08 -26.14 -19.85
C LEU A 675 5.52 -26.11 -20.36
N ILE A 676 6.27 -27.21 -20.21
CA ILE A 676 7.61 -27.36 -20.80
C ILE A 676 7.53 -27.22 -22.32
N LYS A 677 6.54 -27.84 -22.97
CA LYS A 677 6.38 -27.77 -24.42
C LYS A 677 6.10 -26.34 -24.87
N ASP A 678 5.18 -25.65 -24.20
CA ASP A 678 4.84 -24.27 -24.50
C ASP A 678 6.05 -23.32 -24.36
N LEU A 679 6.72 -23.37 -23.20
CA LEU A 679 7.93 -22.58 -22.95
C LEU A 679 9.13 -23.02 -23.80
N GLY A 680 9.21 -24.29 -24.19
CA GLY A 680 10.25 -24.81 -25.07
C GLY A 680 10.08 -24.40 -26.53
N THR A 681 8.93 -23.84 -26.91
CA THR A 681 8.67 -23.42 -28.29
C THR A 681 9.71 -22.41 -28.76
N ASN A 682 10.35 -22.72 -29.89
CA ASN A 682 11.46 -21.96 -30.51
C ASN A 682 12.78 -21.94 -29.73
N LEU A 683 12.96 -22.83 -28.75
CA LEU A 683 14.23 -23.04 -28.07
C LEU A 683 14.92 -24.31 -28.59
N LYS A 684 16.25 -24.27 -28.69
CA LYS A 684 17.06 -25.44 -29.07
C LYS A 684 17.12 -26.44 -27.90
N PRO A 685 16.79 -27.72 -28.09
CA PRO A 685 16.84 -28.73 -27.03
C PRO A 685 18.21 -28.84 -26.36
N GLU A 686 19.30 -28.68 -27.12
CA GLU A 686 20.67 -28.76 -26.59
C GLU A 686 20.95 -27.62 -25.60
N THR A 687 20.41 -26.43 -25.87
CA THR A 687 20.56 -25.27 -24.99
C THR A 687 19.80 -25.48 -23.67
N ILE A 688 18.57 -26.00 -23.74
CA ILE A 688 17.79 -26.34 -22.55
C ILE A 688 18.52 -27.43 -21.74
N SER A 689 18.99 -28.48 -22.40
CA SER A 689 19.71 -29.57 -21.74
C SER A 689 21.02 -29.12 -21.09
N ALA A 690 21.76 -28.20 -21.72
CA ALA A 690 22.97 -27.63 -21.14
C ALA A 690 22.63 -26.76 -19.91
N ALA A 691 21.60 -25.91 -20.04
CA ALA A 691 21.14 -25.07 -18.94
C ALA A 691 20.64 -25.89 -17.73
N ALA A 692 19.96 -27.01 -17.97
CA ALA A 692 19.45 -27.91 -16.94
C ALA A 692 20.55 -28.60 -16.11
N LYS A 693 21.83 -28.45 -16.46
CA LYS A 693 22.97 -28.93 -15.66
C LYS A 693 23.51 -27.90 -14.65
N ARG A 694 23.10 -26.63 -14.77
CA ARG A 694 23.61 -25.53 -13.92
C ARG A 694 22.91 -25.45 -12.57
N PRO A 695 23.52 -24.91 -11.50
CA PRO A 695 22.86 -24.77 -10.20
C PRO A 695 21.53 -24.00 -10.28
N SER A 696 20.53 -24.39 -9.48
CA SER A 696 19.22 -23.70 -9.47
C SER A 696 19.34 -22.22 -9.12
N ALA A 697 20.24 -21.86 -8.20
CA ALA A 697 20.50 -20.46 -7.84
C ALA A 697 20.95 -19.64 -9.05
N GLN A 698 21.80 -20.20 -9.92
CA GLN A 698 22.23 -19.53 -11.16
C GLN A 698 21.06 -19.35 -12.13
N LEU A 699 20.21 -20.38 -12.30
CA LEU A 699 19.05 -20.29 -13.19
C LEU A 699 18.05 -19.24 -12.71
N ILE A 700 17.81 -19.17 -11.40
CA ILE A 700 16.97 -18.14 -10.77
C ILE A 700 17.55 -16.74 -11.00
N ASP A 701 18.87 -16.57 -10.86
CA ASP A 701 19.52 -15.29 -11.11
C ASP A 701 19.36 -14.84 -12.57
N GLU A 702 19.45 -15.77 -13.53
CA GLU A 702 19.13 -15.51 -14.94
C GLU A 702 17.67 -15.10 -15.15
N LEU A 703 16.73 -15.66 -14.39
CA LEU A 703 15.33 -15.21 -14.43
C LEU A 703 15.17 -13.75 -14.02
N LYS A 704 16.08 -13.20 -13.21
CA LYS A 704 16.06 -11.78 -12.78
C LYS A 704 16.84 -10.86 -13.71
N LYS A 705 18.07 -11.26 -14.05
CA LYS A 705 19.09 -10.39 -14.64
C LYS A 705 19.29 -10.57 -16.14
N ALA A 706 18.89 -11.72 -16.71
CA ALA A 706 19.12 -11.99 -18.12
C ALA A 706 18.01 -11.43 -19.01
N ASN A 707 18.32 -11.22 -20.29
CA ASN A 707 17.31 -10.90 -21.30
C ASN A 707 16.30 -12.04 -21.50
N GLN A 708 15.17 -11.75 -22.15
CA GLN A 708 14.06 -12.70 -22.29
C GLN A 708 14.48 -14.07 -22.86
N PRO A 709 15.29 -14.19 -23.93
CA PRO A 709 15.69 -15.50 -24.46
C PRO A 709 16.43 -16.37 -23.44
N ILE A 710 17.42 -15.82 -22.73
CA ILE A 710 18.21 -16.55 -21.75
C ILE A 710 17.32 -16.94 -20.55
N ALA A 711 16.50 -16.01 -20.07
CA ALA A 711 15.59 -16.29 -18.96
C ALA A 711 14.54 -17.36 -19.32
N LYS A 712 14.04 -17.37 -20.56
CA LYS A 712 13.11 -18.39 -21.06
C LYS A 712 13.77 -19.78 -21.10
N VAL A 713 15.04 -19.85 -21.49
CA VAL A 713 15.84 -21.09 -21.40
C VAL A 713 16.00 -21.52 -19.94
N ALA A 714 16.33 -20.60 -19.03
CA ALA A 714 16.51 -20.90 -17.61
C ALA A 714 15.22 -21.45 -16.97
N LEU A 715 14.07 -20.83 -17.26
CA LEU A 715 12.76 -21.28 -16.77
C LEU A 715 12.41 -22.67 -17.31
N THR A 716 12.60 -22.88 -18.61
CA THR A 716 12.33 -24.19 -19.24
C THR A 716 13.25 -25.27 -18.69
N ALA A 717 14.51 -24.94 -18.42
CA ALA A 717 15.49 -25.86 -17.84
C ALA A 717 15.14 -26.28 -16.40
N LEU A 718 14.62 -25.36 -15.57
CA LEU A 718 14.11 -25.68 -14.24
C LEU A 718 12.94 -26.68 -14.32
N LEU A 719 11.98 -26.42 -15.21
CA LEU A 719 10.85 -27.32 -15.41
C LEU A 719 11.25 -28.69 -15.96
N VAL A 720 12.17 -28.76 -16.92
CA VAL A 720 12.70 -30.04 -17.43
C VAL A 720 13.38 -30.83 -16.31
N ARG A 721 14.13 -30.16 -15.42
CA ARG A 721 14.75 -30.81 -14.26
C ARG A 721 13.70 -31.43 -13.35
N LEU A 722 12.63 -30.71 -13.04
CA LEU A 722 11.51 -31.23 -12.25
C LEU A 722 10.89 -32.48 -12.88
N ALA A 723 10.61 -32.46 -14.18
CA ALA A 723 10.00 -33.60 -14.87
C ALA A 723 10.90 -34.85 -14.86
N VAL A 724 12.23 -34.67 -14.96
CA VAL A 724 13.20 -35.78 -14.82
C VAL A 724 13.20 -36.32 -13.39
N GLU A 725 13.20 -35.42 -12.40
CA GLU A 725 13.23 -35.79 -11.00
C GLU A 725 11.95 -36.49 -10.55
N GLU A 726 10.79 -36.05 -11.04
CA GLU A 726 9.50 -36.71 -10.80
C GLU A 726 9.54 -38.18 -11.25
N LYS A 727 10.08 -38.45 -12.44
CA LYS A 727 10.24 -39.83 -12.96
C LYS A 727 11.20 -40.64 -12.09
N ARG A 728 12.30 -40.04 -11.65
CA ARG A 728 13.28 -40.68 -10.75
C ARG A 728 12.61 -41.08 -9.43
N LEU A 729 11.88 -40.16 -8.80
CA LEU A 729 11.22 -40.39 -7.51
C LEU A 729 10.06 -41.38 -7.61
N LYS A 730 9.26 -41.35 -8.69
CA LYS A 730 8.25 -42.37 -8.98
C LYS A 730 8.85 -43.78 -9.05
N ASN A 731 9.95 -43.93 -9.80
CA ASN A 731 10.67 -45.20 -9.91
C ASN A 731 11.22 -45.69 -8.56
N LEU A 732 11.68 -44.79 -7.68
CA LEU A 732 12.13 -45.14 -6.34
C LEU A 732 10.98 -45.56 -5.43
N ALA A 733 9.85 -44.85 -5.48
CA ALA A 733 8.65 -45.18 -4.72
C ALA A 733 8.06 -46.54 -5.15
N GLU A 734 8.01 -46.83 -6.45
CA GLU A 734 7.60 -48.14 -6.98
C GLU A 734 8.49 -49.28 -6.47
N LYS A 735 9.78 -49.01 -6.34
CA LYS A 735 10.77 -49.93 -5.76
C LYS A 735 10.78 -49.95 -4.24
N LYS A 736 9.87 -49.22 -3.56
CA LYS A 736 9.82 -49.06 -2.10
C LYS A 736 11.13 -48.54 -1.48
N LYS A 737 11.87 -47.71 -2.23
CA LYS A 737 13.14 -47.07 -1.82
C LYS A 737 12.99 -45.58 -1.49
N LEU A 738 11.75 -45.11 -1.36
CA LEU A 738 11.41 -43.73 -1.03
C LEU A 738 10.09 -43.76 -0.26
N ALA A 739 10.01 -43.03 0.84
CA ALA A 739 8.75 -42.90 1.57
C ALA A 739 7.67 -42.26 0.67
N PRO A 740 6.44 -42.81 0.61
CA PRO A 740 5.34 -42.23 -0.17
C PRO A 740 5.06 -40.75 0.15
N GLU A 741 5.30 -40.34 1.39
CA GLU A 741 5.15 -38.98 1.89
C GLU A 741 6.09 -38.00 1.20
N LEU A 742 7.36 -38.40 0.95
CA LEU A 742 8.32 -37.55 0.23
C LEU A 742 7.95 -37.36 -1.23
N LEU A 743 7.43 -38.41 -1.89
CA LEU A 743 6.90 -38.28 -3.25
C LEU A 743 5.66 -37.38 -3.29
N LEU A 744 4.79 -37.45 -2.28
CA LEU A 744 3.66 -36.54 -2.15
C LEU A 744 4.12 -35.09 -1.98
N HIS A 745 5.09 -34.83 -1.09
CA HIS A 745 5.69 -33.51 -0.91
C HIS A 745 6.29 -32.99 -2.21
N PHE A 746 7.05 -33.81 -2.94
CA PHE A 746 7.60 -33.44 -4.24
C PHE A 746 6.51 -33.02 -5.23
N ASN A 747 5.45 -33.81 -5.37
CA ASN A 747 4.37 -33.52 -6.31
C ASN A 747 3.65 -32.20 -5.98
N ILE A 748 3.49 -31.89 -4.69
CA ILE A 748 2.89 -30.64 -4.23
C ILE A 748 3.81 -29.46 -4.56
N LEU A 749 5.11 -29.56 -4.26
CA LEU A 749 6.08 -28.51 -4.62
C LEU A 749 6.12 -28.29 -6.14
N SER A 750 6.08 -29.37 -6.92
CA SER A 750 6.09 -29.30 -8.39
C SER A 750 4.85 -28.62 -8.97
N GLU A 751 3.66 -28.84 -8.39
CA GLU A 751 2.44 -28.13 -8.78
C GLU A 751 2.55 -26.63 -8.52
N VAL A 752 3.06 -26.25 -7.34
CA VAL A 752 3.27 -24.83 -6.98
C VAL A 752 4.31 -24.19 -7.89
N GLU A 753 5.42 -24.89 -8.17
CA GLU A 753 6.46 -24.39 -9.09
C GLU A 753 5.90 -24.13 -10.48
N ALA A 754 5.04 -25.01 -10.99
CA ALA A 754 4.41 -24.79 -12.28
C ALA A 754 3.44 -23.61 -12.29
N GLY A 755 2.78 -23.32 -11.17
CA GLY A 755 2.04 -22.09 -10.94
C GLY A 755 2.93 -20.85 -11.06
N CYS A 756 4.03 -20.83 -10.29
CA CYS A 756 5.02 -19.75 -10.34
C CYS A 756 5.62 -19.60 -11.75
N ALA A 757 5.91 -20.70 -12.45
CA ALA A 757 6.48 -20.66 -13.78
C ALA A 757 5.53 -20.05 -14.83
N ARG A 758 4.20 -20.30 -14.72
CA ARG A 758 3.22 -19.61 -15.54
C ARG A 758 3.23 -18.10 -15.29
N GLU A 759 3.25 -17.69 -14.02
CA GLU A 759 3.32 -16.28 -13.64
C GLU A 759 4.60 -15.63 -14.19
N ILE A 760 5.77 -16.25 -13.95
CA ILE A 760 7.08 -15.77 -14.44
C ILE A 760 7.08 -15.64 -15.96
N ALA A 761 6.54 -16.62 -16.70
CA ALA A 761 6.48 -16.58 -18.15
C ALA A 761 5.78 -15.32 -18.70
N THR A 762 4.76 -14.83 -18.00
CA THR A 762 4.04 -13.59 -18.37
C THR A 762 4.82 -12.30 -18.07
N THR A 763 5.99 -12.39 -17.43
CA THR A 763 6.82 -11.23 -17.05
C THR A 763 8.21 -11.24 -17.69
N LEU A 764 8.61 -12.31 -18.37
CA LEU A 764 9.95 -12.43 -18.97
C LEU A 764 10.22 -11.42 -20.10
N GLN A 765 9.18 -10.88 -20.72
CA GLN A 765 9.28 -9.80 -21.72
C GLN A 765 9.62 -8.43 -21.10
N LEU A 766 9.47 -8.30 -19.77
CA LEU A 766 9.89 -7.11 -19.06
C LEU A 766 11.41 -7.04 -18.98
N GLN A 767 11.94 -5.82 -18.85
CA GLN A 767 13.37 -5.60 -18.75
C GLN A 767 13.95 -6.38 -17.55
N PRO A 768 15.22 -6.82 -17.63
CA PRO A 768 15.92 -7.35 -16.46
C PRO A 768 15.75 -6.41 -15.26
N LEU A 769 15.57 -6.99 -14.09
CA LEU A 769 15.38 -6.25 -12.83
C LEU A 769 14.10 -5.38 -12.74
N ASP A 770 13.14 -5.51 -13.67
CA ASP A 770 11.80 -4.92 -13.52
C ASP A 770 11.10 -5.51 -12.28
N ALA A 771 10.54 -4.65 -11.42
CA ALA A 771 9.94 -5.05 -10.16
C ALA A 771 8.84 -6.13 -10.33
N ARG A 772 8.03 -6.07 -11.39
CA ARG A 772 6.98 -7.07 -11.65
C ARG A 772 7.56 -8.45 -11.98
N ARG A 773 8.68 -8.46 -12.70
CA ARG A 773 9.44 -9.68 -13.01
C ARG A 773 10.09 -10.24 -11.75
N LEU A 774 10.69 -9.37 -10.92
CA LEU A 774 11.27 -9.79 -9.64
C LEU A 774 10.22 -10.35 -8.69
N TYR A 775 9.02 -9.77 -8.65
CA TYR A 775 7.89 -10.27 -7.85
C TYR A 775 7.55 -11.72 -8.21
N ALA A 776 7.32 -11.98 -9.50
CA ALA A 776 6.99 -13.33 -9.98
C ALA A 776 8.10 -14.34 -9.65
N VAL A 777 9.37 -13.95 -9.76
CA VAL A 777 10.51 -14.82 -9.45
C VAL A 777 10.66 -15.04 -7.94
N ARG A 778 10.23 -14.11 -7.09
CA ARG A 778 10.46 -14.16 -5.64
C ARG A 778 9.79 -15.36 -4.95
N PHE A 779 8.61 -15.76 -5.40
CA PHE A 779 7.92 -16.93 -4.85
C PHE A 779 8.54 -18.25 -5.31
N LEU A 780 9.07 -18.31 -6.53
CA LEU A 780 9.89 -19.44 -6.97
C LEU A 780 11.17 -19.55 -6.14
N GLU A 781 11.82 -18.43 -5.84
CA GLU A 781 12.95 -18.42 -4.91
C GLU A 781 12.58 -18.98 -3.54
N ALA A 782 11.45 -18.56 -2.97
CA ALA A 782 11.00 -19.06 -1.69
C ALA A 782 10.79 -20.58 -1.75
N LEU A 783 10.09 -21.06 -2.77
CA LEU A 783 9.87 -22.49 -3.02
C LEU A 783 11.16 -23.30 -3.12
N MET A 784 12.21 -22.71 -3.69
CA MET A 784 13.49 -23.38 -3.91
C MET A 784 14.42 -23.34 -2.69
N LEU A 785 14.45 -22.19 -1.99
CA LEU A 785 15.56 -21.84 -1.10
C LEU A 785 15.14 -21.52 0.34
N GLN A 786 13.84 -21.33 0.62
CA GLN A 786 13.43 -20.94 1.98
C GLN A 786 13.88 -21.98 3.02
N SER A 787 14.35 -21.47 4.15
CA SER A 787 14.66 -22.25 5.35
C SER A 787 13.41 -22.40 6.22
N GLN A 788 13.45 -23.35 7.17
CA GLN A 788 12.40 -23.38 8.18
C GLN A 788 12.55 -22.15 9.07
N SER A 789 11.57 -21.24 8.99
CA SER A 789 11.39 -20.19 9.99
C SER A 789 10.56 -20.75 11.15
N SER A 790 10.92 -20.45 12.39
CA SER A 790 10.29 -20.96 13.62
C SER A 790 8.79 -20.67 13.78
N GLY A 791 8.18 -19.84 12.92
CA GLY A 791 6.77 -19.46 13.03
C GLY A 791 5.90 -19.70 11.79
N THR A 792 6.46 -20.08 10.63
CA THR A 792 5.70 -20.26 9.39
C THR A 792 5.28 -21.71 9.22
N ILE A 793 3.98 -21.94 9.08
CA ILE A 793 3.42 -23.29 8.90
C ILE A 793 3.63 -23.73 7.45
N LYS A 794 4.03 -25.00 7.28
CA LYS A 794 4.21 -25.64 5.97
C LYS A 794 5.14 -24.83 5.04
N ALA A 795 6.22 -24.29 5.61
CA ALA A 795 7.31 -23.66 4.87
C ALA A 795 8.21 -24.74 4.22
N LEU A 796 7.62 -25.51 3.31
CA LEU A 796 8.30 -26.57 2.57
C LEU A 796 9.14 -25.97 1.43
N SER A 797 10.33 -26.52 1.19
CA SER A 797 11.16 -26.14 0.05
C SER A 797 11.83 -27.33 -0.62
N PHE A 798 12.21 -27.18 -1.89
CA PHE A 798 12.98 -28.21 -2.58
C PHE A 798 14.33 -28.48 -1.89
N LYS A 799 15.00 -27.44 -1.38
CA LYS A 799 16.26 -27.60 -0.63
C LYS A 799 16.08 -28.51 0.60
N GLN A 800 15.00 -28.36 1.35
CA GLN A 800 14.69 -29.21 2.49
C GLN A 800 14.36 -30.63 2.06
N LEU A 801 13.46 -30.77 1.09
CA LEU A 801 13.02 -32.07 0.58
C LEU A 801 14.21 -32.88 0.04
N TYR A 802 15.12 -32.26 -0.71
CA TYR A 802 16.32 -32.96 -1.20
C TYR A 802 17.29 -33.37 -0.08
N ALA A 803 17.36 -32.60 1.01
CA ALA A 803 18.13 -33.01 2.17
C ALA A 803 17.51 -34.26 2.82
N GLU A 804 16.18 -34.30 2.98
CA GLU A 804 15.45 -35.46 3.50
C GLU A 804 15.59 -36.70 2.61
N ILE A 805 15.38 -36.56 1.29
CA ILE A 805 15.56 -37.66 0.32
C ILE A 805 17.01 -38.17 0.34
N GLY A 806 17.99 -37.26 0.43
CA GLY A 806 19.41 -37.61 0.51
C GLY A 806 19.77 -38.38 1.78
N HIS A 807 19.00 -38.21 2.86
CA HIS A 807 19.12 -38.97 4.10
C HIS A 807 18.38 -40.32 4.04
N GLU A 808 17.19 -40.40 3.45
CA GLU A 808 16.46 -41.68 3.28
C GLU A 808 17.14 -42.64 2.29
N TRP A 809 17.93 -42.11 1.36
CA TRP A 809 18.61 -42.90 0.35
C TRP A 809 19.97 -43.46 0.81
N LYS A 810 20.60 -42.83 1.81
CA LYS A 810 21.82 -43.33 2.45
C LYS A 810 21.47 -44.39 3.48
#